data_AF-A0A090W4V6-F1
#
_entry.id   AF-A0A090W4V6-F1
#
_cell.length_a   1.000
_cell.length_b   1.000
_cell.length_c   1.000
_cell.angle_alpha   90.00
_cell.angle_beta   90.00
_cell.angle_gamma   90.00
#
_symmetry.space_group_name_H-M   'P 1'
#
loop_
_entity.id
_entity.type
_entity.pdbx_description
1 polymer ?
#
loop_
_entity_poly.entity_id
_entity_poly.type
_entity_poly.pdbx_seq_one_letter_code
_entity_poly.pdbx_strand_id
1 'polypeptide(L)'
;MEQTITPNGEVASWADAYWYTGEDHTPGDTDGRMAMFNASYDPGTFYTATIIGALPNVPITYSFWVLNLDTTTAPGIATRLRPNILVEFRDVNNNVLASITTGDIPPSINGDPANSWHQFTASLTFSVSEFYVYFINNEVGGGGNDLAIDDIVISQTLCDTDSDGVADVFDLDSDNDGIPDVVEAGLGNLSEGKATLTGVTSWVDTNLNGMHDASESNTVPDSDGDGIPNYLDLDSDNDTIFDVDESGATNTGDSNYQNGDGDITGNGVGDGTDTDAVRETDIDSDGVIEYFTDGILDIYDFFEGGTMATAYGNSNQGSTGSGWEYFVVDSDNDGTPNYLDTTSNGTSYDISHTLYSNLDADNNGIIDDTNDADGDGIVDLFDTDDTAFGSPRLLDRKLHLFFDGRNDYASEAPVINGWDEASMMCWIKIDPSATGDQIIIGQNVFYIQLNSDKTITAFADGYSISSSNPVNTGIWTHISATYSCDCVDGEFKLYINGLEVASTTTNSGVLPSDTSNFTLGKTPDINSKYYKGYMDEVRVFNKTLSTNEIHKMVHQEIENNSGIVRGSVIPLNITDFVDASTITPLNWSNLIRYYKLDRYNGNIIDDLTTPSIDISSGARIYNSKIIDVQSAPLPYTTVASASGNWSNPSNWEHGSVWDIHSTPPNCAIVHIKGNLETSSSMSSVGLILDSGSTLTVNGDSGLTNSWYLKLDGKIDLEGESQLIQTEDSTLDPTSAGTLEKDQQGTADTFTYNYWSSPVGKRNNSTNNNDFNVTDVFSNVNFLSSGYNGSASPLGIADYWIWKFSNRLSDDYASWQHVRQSGTLKVGEGFTMKGPGSGAINDEQNYILEGKPNNGNINLNISAGNDYLVGNPYPSAIDAEQFILDNGATIAGPGSTTGTLYFWEHWGGGSHIANEYQGGYATYSLAGGVPAAAIGTNDPDVASGGTPTKIPGRYIPVGQGFFVTAETGGTIKFNNAQRVFQIEDGTNSSFLKSNTSKTSSKNQMPNIKDSRLKLRIGFNSVNTIRRQLLLTVDQNASNGIDWGYDSKYIDTQIDDMYWLINNEKYVIQAIDTITEQTIIPLGVHTKKAGLNSFTIDDLQNAPNTINIYLHDKELGMYHNLRNSDYETNLSAGEHLNRFEITFTTQTLNNETFETANTIEVFYSNEKESIIINNPEFKLIKAVEMFNILGQSLFNLNTNSSKSHVEYRIPRNISGNYILNIETEIGKISKKIVIK
;
A
#
# COMPACT_ATOMS: atom_id res chain seq x y z
N MET A 1 24.19 11.30 -77.55
CA MET A 1 24.67 11.37 -78.94
C MET A 1 25.82 12.35 -79.01
N GLU A 2 26.93 11.94 -78.44
CA GLU A 2 28.22 12.58 -78.66
C GLU A 2 29.00 11.63 -79.57
N GLN A 3 29.70 12.18 -80.55
CA GLN A 3 30.31 11.39 -81.61
C GLN A 3 31.71 11.01 -81.14
N THR A 4 32.02 9.71 -81.00
CA THR A 4 33.36 9.23 -80.67
C THR A 4 34.31 9.62 -81.80
N ILE A 5 34.95 10.78 -81.69
CA ILE A 5 35.97 11.24 -82.64
C ILE A 5 37.26 10.50 -82.28
N THR A 6 37.48 9.36 -82.95
CA THR A 6 38.77 8.69 -82.93
C THR A 6 39.88 9.67 -83.35
N PRO A 7 41.04 9.74 -82.65
CA PRO A 7 42.09 10.69 -82.98
C PRO A 7 42.53 10.57 -84.44
N ASN A 8 42.42 11.67 -85.19
CA ASN A 8 42.58 11.71 -86.64
C ASN A 8 43.98 11.25 -87.09
N GLY A 9 44.10 9.95 -87.40
CA GLY A 9 45.32 9.33 -87.94
C GLY A 9 46.01 8.30 -87.04
N GLU A 10 45.51 8.06 -85.81
CA GLU A 10 46.16 7.14 -84.85
C GLU A 10 45.52 5.76 -84.79
N VAL A 11 44.31 5.59 -85.34
CA VAL A 11 43.65 4.29 -85.54
C VAL A 11 43.43 4.02 -87.03
N ALA A 12 43.30 2.74 -87.40
CA ALA A 12 43.08 2.36 -88.79
C ALA A 12 41.68 2.78 -89.27
N SER A 13 41.53 3.16 -90.54
CA SER A 13 40.27 3.67 -91.12
C SER A 13 39.13 2.66 -91.22
N TRP A 14 39.26 1.48 -90.61
CA TRP A 14 38.23 0.45 -90.46
C TRP A 14 37.78 0.28 -89.01
N ALA A 15 38.47 0.88 -88.03
CA ALA A 15 38.19 0.76 -86.60
C ALA A 15 36.75 1.17 -86.26
N ASP A 16 36.35 2.39 -86.64
CA ASP A 16 34.99 2.95 -86.41
C ASP A 16 33.83 2.05 -86.92
N ALA A 17 34.09 1.10 -87.82
CA ALA A 17 33.08 0.20 -88.38
C ALA A 17 32.99 -1.18 -87.68
N TYR A 18 33.99 -1.56 -86.89
CA TYR A 18 34.13 -2.92 -86.34
C TYR A 18 34.59 -2.97 -84.88
N TRP A 19 35.07 -1.86 -84.32
CA TRP A 19 35.33 -1.74 -82.89
C TRP A 19 34.02 -1.66 -82.10
N TYR A 20 34.12 -1.88 -80.79
CA TYR A 20 33.04 -1.77 -79.83
C TYR A 20 32.53 -0.32 -79.77
N THR A 21 31.21 -0.17 -79.81
CA THR A 21 30.50 1.12 -79.82
C THR A 21 29.44 1.23 -78.73
N GLY A 22 29.52 0.39 -77.70
CA GLY A 22 28.69 0.54 -76.50
C GLY A 22 29.25 1.60 -75.56
N GLU A 23 28.58 1.75 -74.43
CA GLU A 23 29.06 2.54 -73.29
C GLU A 23 30.22 1.79 -72.60
N ASP A 24 30.90 2.48 -71.71
CA ASP A 24 31.94 1.96 -70.82
C ASP A 24 31.37 0.90 -69.85
N HIS A 25 32.14 0.43 -68.87
CA HIS A 25 31.66 -0.65 -68.01
C HIS A 25 30.59 -0.18 -67.00
N THR A 26 30.74 1.03 -66.47
CA THR A 26 29.98 1.60 -65.34
C THR A 26 28.57 2.10 -65.76
N PRO A 27 27.48 1.33 -65.60
CA PRO A 27 26.24 1.61 -66.32
C PRO A 27 25.47 2.80 -65.73
N GLY A 28 25.30 3.87 -66.52
CA GLY A 28 24.53 5.05 -66.14
C GLY A 28 25.34 6.18 -65.52
N ASP A 29 26.67 6.03 -65.40
CA ASP A 29 27.56 7.17 -65.22
C ASP A 29 27.56 8.01 -66.50
N THR A 30 27.30 9.32 -66.39
CA THR A 30 27.30 10.23 -67.54
C THR A 30 28.64 10.91 -67.79
N ASP A 31 29.59 10.81 -66.85
CA ASP A 31 30.95 11.35 -66.95
C ASP A 31 32.04 10.26 -67.01
N GLY A 32 31.64 8.98 -66.94
CA GLY A 32 32.45 7.76 -67.03
C GLY A 32 33.34 7.64 -68.28
N ARG A 33 34.48 6.94 -68.14
CA ARG A 33 35.56 6.87 -69.14
C ARG A 33 36.38 5.58 -69.12
N MET A 34 36.09 4.66 -70.02
CA MET A 34 37.05 3.60 -70.38
C MET A 34 38.33 4.13 -71.07
N ALA A 35 39.47 3.48 -70.82
CA ALA A 35 40.73 3.76 -71.49
C ALA A 35 40.97 2.77 -72.65
N MET A 36 41.06 3.29 -73.89
CA MET A 36 41.24 2.50 -75.12
C MET A 36 42.70 2.48 -75.59
N PHE A 37 43.21 1.30 -75.95
CA PHE A 37 44.59 1.08 -76.38
C PHE A 37 44.67 0.39 -77.75
N ASN A 38 45.33 1.04 -78.70
CA ASN A 38 45.75 0.48 -79.99
C ASN A 38 47.07 -0.30 -79.76
N ALA A 39 47.10 -1.59 -80.08
CA ALA A 39 48.20 -2.46 -79.68
C ALA A 39 49.50 -2.23 -80.49
N SER A 40 50.61 -2.00 -79.78
CA SER A 40 51.96 -1.98 -80.35
C SER A 40 52.29 -3.28 -81.07
N TYR A 41 53.00 -3.20 -82.20
CA TYR A 41 53.41 -4.39 -82.97
C TYR A 41 54.24 -5.37 -82.14
N ASP A 42 55.15 -4.86 -81.31
CA ASP A 42 55.90 -5.67 -80.35
C ASP A 42 55.16 -5.70 -78.99
N PRO A 43 55.05 -6.86 -78.32
CA PRO A 43 54.49 -7.01 -76.98
C PRO A 43 55.18 -6.09 -75.97
N GLY A 44 54.42 -5.52 -75.03
CA GLY A 44 54.97 -4.56 -74.08
C GLY A 44 53.96 -3.92 -73.15
N THR A 45 54.48 -3.12 -72.23
CA THR A 45 53.70 -2.36 -71.24
C THR A 45 52.92 -1.23 -71.91
N PHE A 46 51.64 -1.12 -71.61
CA PHE A 46 50.76 -0.04 -72.11
C PHE A 46 50.15 0.84 -71.01
N TYR A 47 50.11 0.35 -69.76
CA TYR A 47 49.68 1.13 -68.60
C TYR A 47 50.54 0.76 -67.38
N THR A 48 50.82 1.76 -66.55
CA THR A 48 51.56 1.62 -65.28
C THR A 48 50.96 2.53 -64.22
N ALA A 49 50.72 2.00 -63.02
CA ALA A 49 50.35 2.78 -61.84
C ALA A 49 51.39 2.59 -60.73
N THR A 50 51.56 3.61 -59.89
CA THR A 50 52.31 3.54 -58.63
C THR A 50 51.30 3.52 -57.50
N ILE A 51 51.44 2.57 -56.58
CA ILE A 51 50.64 2.44 -55.37
C ILE A 51 51.57 2.70 -54.19
N ILE A 52 51.19 3.64 -53.33
CA ILE A 52 51.94 4.11 -52.16
C ILE A 52 50.98 4.00 -50.96
N GLY A 53 51.50 3.67 -49.78
CA GLY A 53 50.70 3.64 -48.54
C GLY A 53 49.98 2.32 -48.27
N ALA A 54 50.20 1.26 -49.07
CA ALA A 54 49.62 -0.04 -48.78
C ALA A 54 50.19 -0.61 -47.46
N LEU A 55 49.36 -1.21 -46.62
CA LEU A 55 49.81 -1.87 -45.40
C LEU A 55 50.56 -3.18 -45.72
N PRO A 56 51.83 -3.35 -45.30
CA PRO A 56 52.58 -4.58 -45.56
C PRO A 56 51.92 -5.81 -44.93
N ASN A 57 51.88 -6.91 -45.69
CA ASN A 57 51.32 -8.21 -45.33
C ASN A 57 49.79 -8.26 -45.13
N VAL A 58 49.09 -7.13 -45.21
CA VAL A 58 47.62 -7.10 -45.27
C VAL A 58 47.15 -7.46 -46.70
N PRO A 59 46.14 -8.34 -46.88
CA PRO A 59 45.61 -8.67 -48.20
C PRO A 59 45.06 -7.45 -48.96
N ILE A 60 45.40 -7.38 -50.24
CA ILE A 60 44.93 -6.39 -51.20
C ILE A 60 43.97 -7.10 -52.17
N THR A 61 42.76 -6.58 -52.31
CA THR A 61 41.87 -6.95 -53.40
C THR A 61 42.16 -6.08 -54.61
N TYR A 62 42.65 -6.70 -55.68
CA TYR A 62 42.90 -6.05 -56.96
C TYR A 62 41.87 -6.51 -57.99
N SER A 63 41.26 -5.59 -58.73
CA SER A 63 40.44 -5.93 -59.89
C SER A 63 40.52 -4.90 -61.02
N PHE A 64 40.16 -5.34 -62.24
CA PHE A 64 39.92 -4.47 -63.39
C PHE A 64 38.98 -5.12 -64.38
N TRP A 65 38.35 -4.31 -65.23
CA TRP A 65 37.56 -4.76 -66.37
C TRP A 65 38.31 -4.52 -67.67
N VAL A 66 38.11 -5.41 -68.65
CA VAL A 66 38.70 -5.29 -69.98
C VAL A 66 37.78 -5.87 -71.05
N LEU A 67 37.78 -5.25 -72.23
CA LEU A 67 37.21 -5.82 -73.45
C LEU A 67 38.21 -5.82 -74.61
N ASN A 68 38.01 -6.73 -75.56
CA ASN A 68 38.63 -6.65 -76.88
C ASN A 68 37.81 -5.68 -77.72
N LEU A 69 38.41 -4.58 -78.19
CA LEU A 69 37.71 -3.59 -79.00
C LEU A 69 37.13 -4.21 -80.26
N ASP A 70 37.79 -5.19 -80.85
CA ASP A 70 37.36 -5.82 -82.09
C ASP A 70 36.11 -6.70 -81.88
N THR A 71 35.03 -6.39 -82.59
CA THR A 71 33.74 -7.08 -82.37
C THR A 71 33.64 -8.40 -83.13
N THR A 72 32.72 -9.26 -82.68
CA THR A 72 32.30 -10.52 -83.34
C THR A 72 31.90 -10.34 -84.82
N THR A 73 31.60 -9.12 -85.27
CA THR A 73 31.23 -8.81 -86.67
C THR A 73 32.42 -8.48 -87.58
N ALA A 74 33.63 -8.34 -87.02
CA ALA A 74 34.79 -7.86 -87.78
C ALA A 74 35.22 -8.85 -88.90
N PRO A 75 35.69 -8.35 -90.08
CA PRO A 75 36.10 -9.21 -91.17
C PRO A 75 37.28 -10.11 -90.78
N GLY A 76 37.07 -11.43 -90.88
CA GLY A 76 38.08 -12.44 -90.56
C GLY A 76 38.30 -12.68 -89.07
N ILE A 77 37.34 -12.33 -88.20
CA ILE A 77 37.49 -12.38 -86.73
C ILE A 77 38.03 -13.70 -86.16
N ALA A 78 37.77 -14.85 -86.82
CA ALA A 78 38.27 -16.16 -86.39
C ALA A 78 39.79 -16.37 -86.56
N THR A 79 40.48 -15.49 -87.31
CA THR A 79 41.94 -15.50 -87.52
C THR A 79 42.60 -14.19 -87.09
N ARG A 80 41.88 -13.34 -86.37
CA ARG A 80 42.40 -12.13 -85.74
C ARG A 80 43.03 -12.46 -84.39
N LEU A 81 43.99 -11.65 -83.99
CA LEU A 81 44.70 -11.80 -82.71
C LEU A 81 43.76 -11.47 -81.54
N ARG A 82 44.19 -11.76 -80.31
CA ARG A 82 43.40 -11.52 -79.08
C ARG A 82 44.25 -10.77 -78.07
N PRO A 83 43.72 -9.71 -77.42
CA PRO A 83 44.34 -9.12 -76.24
C PRO A 83 44.60 -10.20 -75.21
N ASN A 84 45.85 -10.28 -74.76
CA ASN A 84 46.28 -11.22 -73.74
C ASN A 84 47.15 -10.45 -72.78
N ILE A 85 46.56 -10.03 -71.66
CA ILE A 85 47.17 -9.12 -70.71
C ILE A 85 47.83 -9.93 -69.59
N LEU A 86 49.07 -9.57 -69.30
CA LEU A 86 49.77 -9.90 -68.07
C LEU A 86 49.82 -8.64 -67.22
N VAL A 87 49.21 -8.68 -66.04
CA VAL A 87 49.40 -7.67 -65.00
C VAL A 87 50.50 -8.17 -64.08
N GLU A 88 51.58 -7.41 -63.92
CA GLU A 88 52.64 -7.70 -62.94
C GLU A 88 52.65 -6.64 -61.83
N PHE A 89 52.77 -7.11 -60.60
CA PHE A 89 52.95 -6.30 -59.40
C PHE A 89 54.44 -6.35 -59.06
N ARG A 90 55.11 -5.20 -58.95
CA ARG A 90 56.56 -5.13 -58.73
C ARG A 90 56.93 -4.22 -57.58
N ASP A 91 57.93 -4.58 -56.80
CA ASP A 91 58.47 -3.70 -55.75
C ASP A 91 59.23 -2.49 -56.34
N VAL A 92 59.63 -1.57 -55.47
CA VAL A 92 60.46 -0.39 -55.83
C VAL A 92 61.82 -0.73 -56.45
N ASN A 93 62.29 -1.98 -56.30
CA ASN A 93 63.52 -2.51 -56.90
C ASN A 93 63.26 -3.23 -58.23
N ASN A 94 62.01 -3.22 -58.73
CA ASN A 94 61.53 -3.88 -59.94
C ASN A 94 61.62 -5.43 -59.89
N ASN A 95 61.53 -6.03 -58.70
CA ASN A 95 61.28 -7.46 -58.53
C ASN A 95 59.77 -7.75 -58.66
N VAL A 96 59.39 -8.82 -59.36
CA VAL A 96 57.97 -9.23 -59.47
C VAL A 96 57.52 -9.89 -58.16
N LEU A 97 56.49 -9.30 -57.54
CA LEU A 97 55.82 -9.77 -56.33
C LEU A 97 54.72 -10.79 -56.68
N ALA A 98 53.87 -10.46 -57.65
CA ALA A 98 52.81 -11.31 -58.16
C ALA A 98 52.50 -11.00 -59.64
N SER A 99 51.72 -11.87 -60.28
CA SER A 99 51.25 -11.65 -61.65
C SER A 99 49.88 -12.30 -61.91
N ILE A 100 49.01 -11.59 -62.62
CA ILE A 100 47.70 -12.06 -63.11
C ILE A 100 47.78 -12.15 -64.63
N THR A 101 47.26 -13.21 -65.24
CA THR A 101 47.10 -13.29 -66.69
C THR A 101 45.64 -13.46 -67.08
N THR A 102 45.19 -12.70 -68.07
CA THR A 102 43.80 -12.75 -68.55
C THR A 102 43.53 -13.94 -69.48
N GLY A 103 44.57 -14.51 -70.08
CA GLY A 103 44.43 -15.32 -71.29
C GLY A 103 43.89 -14.49 -72.46
N ASP A 104 43.42 -15.17 -73.51
CA ASP A 104 42.91 -14.53 -74.73
C ASP A 104 41.52 -13.93 -74.50
N ILE A 105 41.43 -12.60 -74.51
CA ILE A 105 40.18 -11.85 -74.32
C ILE A 105 39.33 -11.94 -75.61
N PRO A 106 38.11 -12.50 -75.56
CA PRO A 106 37.28 -12.74 -76.73
C PRO A 106 36.73 -11.43 -77.31
N PRO A 107 36.29 -11.43 -78.58
CA PRO A 107 35.83 -10.22 -79.26
C PRO A 107 34.47 -9.74 -78.76
N SER A 108 34.32 -8.42 -78.61
CA SER A 108 33.10 -7.78 -78.09
C SER A 108 31.84 -8.01 -78.94
N ILE A 109 30.68 -7.78 -78.33
CA ILE A 109 29.35 -7.89 -78.94
C ILE A 109 28.69 -6.51 -78.93
N ASN A 110 28.63 -5.86 -80.09
CA ASN A 110 28.00 -4.53 -80.21
C ASN A 110 26.51 -4.58 -79.82
N GLY A 111 26.13 -3.75 -78.83
CA GLY A 111 24.80 -3.73 -78.24
C GLY A 111 24.61 -4.68 -77.04
N ASP A 112 25.68 -5.31 -76.55
CA ASP A 112 25.67 -6.20 -75.38
C ASP A 112 26.95 -5.97 -74.52
N PRO A 113 26.99 -4.88 -73.71
CA PRO A 113 28.13 -4.55 -72.86
C PRO A 113 28.47 -5.66 -71.86
N ALA A 114 27.46 -6.27 -71.25
CA ALA A 114 27.60 -7.26 -70.19
C ALA A 114 28.30 -8.56 -70.64
N ASN A 115 28.22 -8.91 -71.94
CA ASN A 115 28.97 -10.04 -72.52
C ASN A 115 30.25 -9.60 -73.25
N SER A 116 30.57 -8.30 -73.26
CA SER A 116 31.77 -7.73 -73.91
C SER A 116 32.87 -7.40 -72.91
N TRP A 117 32.49 -6.87 -71.75
CA TRP A 117 33.38 -6.59 -70.64
C TRP A 117 33.69 -7.86 -69.83
N HIS A 118 34.95 -8.03 -69.44
CA HIS A 118 35.43 -9.16 -68.65
C HIS A 118 36.22 -8.68 -67.44
N GLN A 119 35.77 -9.07 -66.24
CA GLN A 119 36.46 -8.77 -64.99
C GLN A 119 37.59 -9.76 -64.75
N PHE A 120 38.70 -9.23 -64.23
CA PHE A 120 39.76 -10.03 -63.62
C PHE A 120 39.99 -9.50 -62.21
N THR A 121 40.09 -10.41 -61.24
CA THR A 121 40.29 -10.09 -59.83
C THR A 121 41.31 -11.05 -59.20
N ALA A 122 42.05 -10.57 -58.20
CA ALA A 122 42.92 -11.38 -57.37
C ALA A 122 43.03 -10.79 -55.95
N SER A 123 43.10 -11.68 -54.95
CA SER A 123 43.60 -11.34 -53.62
C SER A 123 45.12 -11.55 -53.60
N LEU A 124 45.87 -10.52 -53.18
CA LEU A 124 47.32 -10.44 -53.26
C LEU A 124 47.87 -9.97 -51.91
N THR A 125 49.02 -10.48 -51.46
CA THR A 125 49.63 -10.07 -50.20
C THR A 125 51.09 -9.70 -50.45
N PHE A 126 51.49 -8.48 -50.07
CA PHE A 126 52.82 -7.94 -50.33
C PHE A 126 53.49 -7.45 -49.04
N SER A 127 54.76 -7.78 -48.85
CA SER A 127 55.56 -7.31 -47.69
C SER A 127 56.17 -5.92 -47.91
N VAL A 128 55.52 -5.05 -48.69
CA VAL A 128 56.00 -3.72 -49.05
C VAL A 128 54.84 -2.73 -49.08
N SER A 129 55.11 -1.47 -48.73
CA SER A 129 54.13 -0.38 -48.72
C SER A 129 54.12 0.50 -49.99
N GLU A 130 55.08 0.31 -50.88
CA GLU A 130 55.10 0.89 -52.22
C GLU A 130 55.32 -0.22 -53.27
N PHE A 131 54.46 -0.26 -54.28
CA PHE A 131 54.61 -1.16 -55.43
C PHE A 131 54.06 -0.54 -56.72
N TYR A 132 54.51 -1.07 -57.85
CA TYR A 132 54.08 -0.67 -59.19
C TYR A 132 53.21 -1.76 -59.82
N VAL A 133 52.13 -1.36 -60.47
CA VAL A 133 51.27 -2.24 -61.28
C VAL A 133 51.59 -2.02 -62.76
N TYR A 134 52.01 -3.07 -63.47
CA TYR A 134 52.36 -3.05 -64.89
C TYR A 134 51.36 -3.85 -65.71
N PHE A 135 50.63 -3.21 -66.63
CA PHE A 135 49.82 -3.92 -67.63
C PHE A 135 50.63 -4.12 -68.90
N ILE A 136 50.86 -5.37 -69.27
CA ILE A 136 51.64 -5.82 -70.41
C ILE A 136 50.73 -6.56 -71.37
N ASN A 137 50.63 -6.14 -72.64
CA ASN A 137 50.00 -6.98 -73.66
C ASN A 137 51.06 -7.97 -74.18
N ASN A 138 50.82 -9.27 -73.97
CA ASN A 138 51.69 -10.37 -74.40
C ASN A 138 51.60 -10.67 -75.90
N GLU A 139 50.48 -10.32 -76.53
CA GLU A 139 50.23 -10.62 -77.95
C GLU A 139 50.82 -9.52 -78.85
N VAL A 140 51.27 -9.91 -80.04
CA VAL A 140 51.84 -8.99 -81.03
C VAL A 140 50.76 -8.07 -81.61
N GLY A 141 51.10 -6.82 -81.91
CA GLY A 141 50.15 -5.88 -82.52
C GLY A 141 49.77 -6.28 -83.94
N GLY A 142 48.50 -6.12 -84.26
CA GLY A 142 47.90 -6.55 -85.52
C GLY A 142 46.39 -6.46 -85.46
N GLY A 143 45.70 -6.94 -86.50
CA GLY A 143 44.24 -6.87 -86.54
C GLY A 143 43.59 -7.69 -85.42
N GLY A 144 42.94 -7.01 -84.47
CA GLY A 144 42.10 -7.59 -83.42
C GLY A 144 42.69 -7.68 -82.01
N ASN A 145 43.92 -7.17 -81.81
CA ASN A 145 44.60 -7.12 -80.51
C ASN A 145 44.36 -5.80 -79.74
N ASP A 146 43.47 -4.95 -80.26
CA ASP A 146 43.14 -3.67 -79.64
C ASP A 146 42.14 -3.88 -78.49
N LEU A 147 42.27 -3.13 -77.40
CA LEU A 147 41.55 -3.37 -76.15
C LEU A 147 41.11 -2.08 -75.46
N ALA A 148 40.11 -2.17 -74.59
CA ALA A 148 39.80 -1.12 -73.63
C ALA A 148 39.80 -1.70 -72.21
N ILE A 149 40.32 -0.96 -71.23
CA ILE A 149 40.24 -1.29 -69.81
C ILE A 149 39.39 -0.26 -69.09
N ASP A 150 38.82 -0.67 -67.96
CA ASP A 150 37.96 0.15 -67.12
C ASP A 150 38.00 -0.32 -65.66
N ASP A 151 37.45 0.47 -64.74
CA ASP A 151 37.21 0.10 -63.33
C ASP A 151 38.43 -0.60 -62.68
N ILE A 152 39.64 -0.03 -62.78
CA ILE A 152 40.83 -0.54 -62.08
C ILE A 152 40.71 -0.16 -60.60
N VAL A 153 40.45 -1.15 -59.74
CA VAL A 153 40.26 -0.97 -58.30
C VAL A 153 41.33 -1.74 -57.53
N ILE A 154 41.91 -1.08 -56.54
CA ILE A 154 42.81 -1.66 -55.55
C ILE A 154 42.31 -1.23 -54.19
N SER A 155 41.99 -2.18 -53.32
CA SER A 155 41.53 -1.90 -51.96
C SER A 155 42.19 -2.82 -50.95
N GLN A 156 42.39 -2.30 -49.74
CA GLN A 156 42.59 -3.10 -48.54
C GLN A 156 41.31 -2.97 -47.71
N THR A 157 40.77 -4.09 -47.26
CA THR A 157 39.72 -4.10 -46.24
C THR A 157 40.45 -4.35 -44.93
N LEU A 158 40.33 -3.40 -44.02
CA LEU A 158 40.80 -3.54 -42.65
C LEU A 158 39.62 -4.02 -41.80
N CYS A 159 39.92 -4.57 -40.63
CA CYS A 159 38.93 -4.73 -39.58
C CYS A 159 38.76 -3.37 -38.87
N ASP A 160 37.57 -3.18 -38.31
CA ASP A 160 36.96 -1.96 -37.78
C ASP A 160 35.83 -2.54 -36.93
N THR A 161 36.16 -2.86 -35.67
CA THR A 161 35.44 -3.85 -34.85
C THR A 161 34.22 -3.22 -34.19
N ASP A 162 34.41 -2.12 -33.47
CA ASP A 162 33.34 -1.29 -32.88
C ASP A 162 32.51 -0.50 -33.92
N SER A 163 33.02 -0.38 -35.16
CA SER A 163 32.42 0.36 -36.28
C SER A 163 32.40 1.90 -36.15
N ASP A 164 33.33 2.52 -35.42
CA ASP A 164 33.44 4.00 -35.37
C ASP A 164 33.96 4.63 -36.68
N GLY A 165 34.69 3.86 -37.49
CA GLY A 165 35.28 4.25 -38.77
C GLY A 165 36.78 4.49 -38.76
N VAL A 166 37.45 4.33 -37.62
CA VAL A 166 38.85 3.96 -37.47
C VAL A 166 38.95 2.43 -37.67
N ALA A 167 40.14 1.90 -37.89
CA ALA A 167 40.32 0.47 -38.16
C ALA A 167 41.29 -0.07 -37.11
N ASP A 168 41.07 -1.23 -36.49
CA ASP A 168 41.82 -1.73 -35.30
C ASP A 168 43.36 -1.57 -35.42
N VAL A 169 43.93 -1.74 -36.62
CA VAL A 169 45.38 -1.55 -36.90
C VAL A 169 45.88 -0.09 -36.72
N PHE A 170 44.95 0.84 -36.60
CA PHE A 170 45.09 2.27 -36.41
C PHE A 170 44.32 2.77 -35.19
N ASP A 171 43.47 1.96 -34.58
CA ASP A 171 42.82 2.30 -33.34
C ASP A 171 43.83 2.33 -32.17
N LEU A 172 43.38 2.80 -31.03
CA LEU A 172 44.03 2.70 -29.74
C LEU A 172 43.12 2.04 -28.67
N ASP A 173 41.86 1.74 -28.99
CA ASP A 173 40.76 1.29 -28.11
C ASP A 173 39.73 0.54 -29.00
N SER A 174 40.11 -0.64 -29.50
CA SER A 174 39.48 -1.29 -30.68
C SER A 174 38.06 -1.83 -30.48
N ASP A 175 37.63 -1.99 -29.23
CA ASP A 175 36.28 -2.36 -28.78
C ASP A 175 35.53 -1.19 -28.10
N ASN A 176 36.22 -0.05 -27.88
CA ASN A 176 35.66 1.22 -27.44
C ASN A 176 35.09 1.18 -26.00
N ASP A 177 35.69 0.37 -25.13
CA ASP A 177 35.33 0.27 -23.71
C ASP A 177 36.00 1.41 -22.87
N GLY A 178 37.02 2.09 -23.41
CA GLY A 178 37.76 3.16 -22.74
C GLY A 178 39.03 2.73 -22.01
N ILE A 179 39.39 1.45 -22.10
CA ILE A 179 40.70 0.89 -21.78
C ILE A 179 41.48 0.80 -23.12
N PRO A 180 42.64 1.46 -23.24
CA PRO A 180 43.31 1.45 -24.54
C PRO A 180 44.09 0.16 -24.81
N ASP A 181 43.88 -0.50 -25.95
CA ASP A 181 44.57 -1.68 -26.55
C ASP A 181 45.93 -2.07 -25.93
N VAL A 182 46.81 -1.07 -25.78
CA VAL A 182 48.17 -1.26 -25.26
C VAL A 182 48.16 -1.78 -23.81
N VAL A 183 47.13 -1.46 -23.04
CA VAL A 183 46.93 -1.83 -21.65
C VAL A 183 46.51 -3.30 -21.56
N GLU A 184 45.44 -3.71 -22.23
CA GLU A 184 44.93 -5.09 -22.19
C GLU A 184 45.82 -6.05 -22.95
N ALA A 185 46.51 -5.61 -24.01
CA ALA A 185 47.62 -6.37 -24.58
C ALA A 185 48.77 -6.63 -23.57
N GLY A 186 48.69 -6.14 -22.33
CA GLY A 186 49.69 -6.35 -21.26
C GLY A 186 50.93 -5.48 -21.41
N LEU A 187 50.87 -4.45 -22.25
CA LEU A 187 51.99 -3.57 -22.63
C LEU A 187 51.87 -2.14 -22.09
N GLY A 188 50.83 -1.83 -21.29
CA GLY A 188 50.54 -0.46 -20.82
C GLY A 188 51.73 0.19 -20.10
N ASN A 189 52.54 -0.59 -19.38
CA ASN A 189 53.76 -0.13 -18.75
C ASN A 189 54.83 0.44 -19.72
N LEU A 190 54.72 0.18 -21.03
CA LEU A 190 55.59 0.70 -22.07
C LEU A 190 55.07 2.02 -22.69
N SER A 191 53.79 2.36 -22.55
CA SER A 191 53.18 3.57 -23.16
C SER A 191 53.55 4.88 -22.45
N GLU A 192 54.09 4.80 -21.23
CA GLU A 192 54.34 5.94 -20.35
C GLU A 192 53.07 6.77 -20.02
N GLY A 193 51.87 6.18 -20.11
CA GLY A 193 50.59 6.87 -19.83
C GLY A 193 50.10 7.72 -21.01
N LYS A 194 50.02 7.12 -22.21
CA LYS A 194 49.69 7.82 -23.46
C LYS A 194 48.80 7.05 -24.45
N ALA A 195 48.31 5.86 -24.09
CA ALA A 195 47.73 4.84 -25.00
C ALA A 195 48.64 4.35 -26.16
N THR A 196 49.65 5.11 -26.58
CA THR A 196 50.53 4.80 -27.71
C THR A 196 51.97 4.51 -27.28
N LEU A 197 52.65 3.64 -28.02
CA LEU A 197 54.10 3.44 -27.92
C LEU A 197 54.91 4.49 -28.71
N THR A 198 54.24 5.44 -29.38
CA THR A 198 54.93 6.49 -30.14
C THR A 198 55.52 7.57 -29.22
N GLY A 199 56.78 7.95 -29.46
CA GLY A 199 57.44 9.03 -28.69
C GLY A 199 57.70 8.74 -27.21
N VAL A 200 57.61 7.48 -26.75
CA VAL A 200 58.04 7.07 -25.41
C VAL A 200 59.56 7.18 -25.26
N THR A 201 60.05 7.56 -24.08
CA THR A 201 61.47 7.94 -23.89
C THR A 201 62.47 6.80 -24.08
N SER A 202 61.99 5.55 -24.09
CA SER A 202 62.80 4.33 -24.18
C SER A 202 62.50 3.48 -25.43
N TRP A 203 61.85 4.02 -26.47
CA TRP A 203 61.51 3.25 -27.68
C TRP A 203 62.75 2.68 -28.39
N VAL A 204 62.77 1.36 -28.60
CA VAL A 204 63.80 0.65 -29.37
C VAL A 204 63.17 -0.32 -30.36
N ASP A 205 63.47 -0.15 -31.65
CA ASP A 205 63.39 -1.16 -32.70
C ASP A 205 64.82 -1.36 -33.25
N THR A 206 65.46 -2.47 -32.88
CA THR A 206 66.83 -2.77 -33.31
C THR A 206 66.87 -3.46 -34.68
N ASN A 207 65.79 -4.14 -35.06
CA ASN A 207 65.77 -5.01 -36.23
C ASN A 207 65.12 -4.36 -37.48
N LEU A 208 64.49 -3.20 -37.28
CA LEU A 208 63.82 -2.34 -38.26
C LEU A 208 62.58 -2.98 -38.92
N ASN A 209 61.82 -3.75 -38.14
CA ASN A 209 60.53 -4.30 -38.58
C ASN A 209 59.33 -3.37 -38.29
N GLY A 210 59.53 -2.27 -37.56
CA GLY A 210 58.48 -1.32 -37.18
C GLY A 210 57.78 -1.63 -35.84
N MET A 211 58.12 -2.74 -35.20
CA MET A 211 57.61 -3.13 -33.88
C MET A 211 58.63 -2.77 -32.79
N HIS A 212 58.16 -2.52 -31.57
CA HIS A 212 59.04 -2.30 -30.44
C HIS A 212 59.70 -3.62 -30.00
N ASP A 213 61.03 -3.66 -29.85
CA ASP A 213 61.81 -4.88 -29.52
C ASP A 213 61.27 -5.62 -28.27
N ALA A 214 60.64 -4.90 -27.33
CA ALA A 214 60.08 -5.49 -26.11
C ALA A 214 58.67 -6.08 -26.28
N SER A 215 57.92 -5.71 -27.32
CA SER A 215 56.59 -6.29 -27.60
C SER A 215 56.65 -7.52 -28.53
N GLU A 216 57.76 -7.77 -29.22
CA GLU A 216 57.92 -8.92 -30.13
C GLU A 216 57.77 -10.31 -29.47
N SER A 217 57.95 -10.38 -28.15
CA SER A 217 57.78 -11.62 -27.36
C SER A 217 56.52 -11.62 -26.50
N ASN A 218 55.63 -10.65 -26.70
CA ASN A 218 54.38 -10.57 -25.98
C ASN A 218 53.40 -11.63 -26.49
N THR A 219 52.69 -12.27 -25.57
CA THR A 219 51.46 -13.00 -25.88
C THR A 219 50.33 -12.06 -25.46
N VAL A 220 49.40 -11.76 -26.35
CA VAL A 220 48.19 -11.01 -25.99
C VAL A 220 47.44 -11.83 -24.93
N PRO A 221 46.97 -11.22 -23.83
CA PRO A 221 46.05 -11.83 -22.90
C PRO A 221 44.75 -12.34 -23.55
N ASP A 222 44.15 -13.27 -22.84
CA ASP A 222 42.91 -14.01 -23.09
C ASP A 222 42.64 -14.58 -21.67
N SER A 223 41.81 -13.88 -20.90
CA SER A 223 41.77 -13.99 -19.42
C SER A 223 40.80 -15.08 -18.95
N ASP A 224 39.62 -15.16 -19.54
CA ASP A 224 38.60 -16.18 -19.26
C ASP A 224 38.87 -17.51 -20.01
N GLY A 225 39.49 -17.44 -21.20
CA GLY A 225 39.85 -18.59 -22.03
C GLY A 225 38.89 -18.89 -23.19
N ASP A 226 38.01 -17.97 -23.60
CA ASP A 226 37.03 -18.22 -24.67
C ASP A 226 37.66 -18.24 -26.09
N GLY A 227 38.69 -17.42 -26.30
CA GLY A 227 39.47 -17.28 -27.52
C GLY A 227 39.40 -15.91 -28.22
N ILE A 228 38.62 -14.97 -27.69
CA ILE A 228 38.74 -13.53 -27.97
C ILE A 228 39.88 -12.98 -27.08
N PRO A 229 40.72 -12.04 -27.55
CA PRO A 229 41.72 -11.40 -26.70
C PRO A 229 41.14 -10.12 -26.08
N ASN A 230 41.53 -9.82 -24.84
CA ASN A 230 41.10 -8.70 -23.97
C ASN A 230 41.11 -7.25 -24.55
N TYR A 231 41.42 -7.02 -25.82
CA TYR A 231 41.35 -5.69 -26.48
C TYR A 231 40.30 -5.67 -27.61
N LEU A 232 39.47 -6.72 -27.64
CA LEU A 232 38.33 -6.91 -28.54
C LEU A 232 37.16 -7.57 -27.76
N ASP A 233 37.15 -7.42 -26.44
CA ASP A 233 36.38 -8.22 -25.47
C ASP A 233 35.78 -7.28 -24.42
N LEU A 234 34.45 -7.21 -24.38
CA LEU A 234 33.73 -6.26 -23.54
C LEU A 234 33.48 -6.74 -22.09
N ASP A 235 33.82 -7.99 -21.76
CA ASP A 235 33.65 -8.63 -20.43
C ASP A 235 34.81 -9.63 -20.22
N SER A 236 36.05 -9.12 -20.11
CA SER A 236 37.32 -9.85 -20.20
C SER A 236 37.51 -11.02 -19.23
N ASP A 237 36.71 -11.11 -18.16
CA ASP A 237 36.68 -12.25 -17.26
C ASP A 237 35.31 -12.95 -17.13
N ASN A 238 34.37 -12.55 -17.98
CA ASN A 238 33.03 -13.08 -18.21
C ASN A 238 32.20 -13.21 -16.90
N ASP A 239 32.22 -12.13 -16.11
CA ASP A 239 31.63 -11.94 -14.77
C ASP A 239 30.24 -11.24 -14.83
N THR A 240 29.81 -10.74 -16.00
CA THR A 240 28.56 -9.96 -16.21
C THR A 240 28.63 -8.48 -15.82
N ILE A 241 29.83 -7.94 -15.64
CA ILE A 241 30.09 -6.51 -15.45
C ILE A 241 31.12 -6.09 -16.50
N PHE A 242 30.72 -5.25 -17.46
CA PHE A 242 31.57 -4.89 -18.58
C PHE A 242 32.84 -4.14 -18.17
N ASP A 243 33.90 -4.34 -18.94
CA ASP A 243 35.24 -3.78 -18.69
C ASP A 243 35.22 -2.26 -18.53
N VAL A 244 34.41 -1.56 -19.35
CA VAL A 244 34.15 -0.11 -19.29
C VAL A 244 33.73 0.38 -17.90
N ASP A 245 32.93 -0.42 -17.18
CA ASP A 245 32.40 -0.14 -15.86
C ASP A 245 33.38 -0.54 -14.74
N GLU A 246 34.09 -1.64 -14.94
CA GLU A 246 35.06 -2.24 -14.03
C GLU A 246 36.40 -1.49 -13.96
N SER A 247 36.86 -0.95 -15.10
CA SER A 247 38.17 -0.30 -15.24
C SER A 247 38.38 0.81 -14.21
N GLY A 248 37.28 1.45 -13.78
CA GLY A 248 37.23 2.42 -12.69
C GLY A 248 38.11 3.65 -12.91
N ALA A 249 38.59 3.85 -14.14
CA ALA A 249 39.66 4.77 -14.47
C ALA A 249 39.26 6.22 -14.15
N THR A 250 40.15 6.98 -13.49
CA THR A 250 39.85 8.34 -13.01
C THR A 250 40.76 9.39 -13.62
N ASN A 251 40.22 10.59 -13.84
CA ASN A 251 40.93 11.69 -14.50
C ASN A 251 41.42 12.71 -13.46
N THR A 252 42.72 12.98 -13.41
CA THR A 252 43.27 13.96 -12.43
C THR A 252 42.91 15.41 -12.74
N GLY A 253 42.42 15.70 -13.95
CA GLY A 253 41.87 16.98 -14.38
C GLY A 253 40.41 17.23 -13.96
N ASP A 254 39.59 16.17 -13.83
CA ASP A 254 38.23 16.24 -13.28
C ASP A 254 37.96 15.12 -12.26
N SER A 255 37.89 15.49 -10.99
CA SER A 255 37.61 14.57 -9.87
C SER A 255 36.21 13.95 -9.87
N ASN A 256 35.33 14.32 -10.81
CA ASN A 256 34.00 13.73 -10.96
C ASN A 256 33.93 12.70 -12.09
N TYR A 257 34.98 12.55 -12.90
CA TYR A 257 35.03 11.58 -14.01
C TYR A 257 35.37 10.17 -13.49
N GLN A 258 34.67 9.17 -14.02
CA GLN A 258 34.98 7.74 -13.91
C GLN A 258 34.70 7.06 -15.26
N ASN A 259 35.46 6.04 -15.65
CA ASN A 259 35.36 5.43 -16.99
C ASN A 259 33.94 5.01 -17.39
N GLY A 260 33.25 4.23 -16.55
CA GLY A 260 31.86 3.81 -16.75
C GLY A 260 30.82 4.93 -16.95
N ASP A 261 31.21 6.21 -16.87
CA ASP A 261 30.40 7.34 -17.35
C ASP A 261 30.22 7.36 -18.88
N GLY A 262 31.08 6.65 -19.64
CA GLY A 262 31.10 6.59 -21.10
C GLY A 262 30.07 5.66 -21.73
N ASP A 263 29.88 4.44 -21.20
CA ASP A 263 28.76 3.58 -21.59
C ASP A 263 27.44 4.17 -21.04
N ILE A 264 26.69 4.88 -21.88
CA ILE A 264 25.42 5.54 -21.50
C ILE A 264 24.24 4.60 -21.78
N THR A 265 24.30 3.77 -22.82
CA THR A 265 23.23 2.84 -23.23
C THR A 265 23.16 1.58 -22.38
N GLY A 266 24.26 1.19 -21.77
CA GLY A 266 24.38 0.06 -20.86
C GLY A 266 24.75 -1.24 -21.53
N ASN A 267 25.57 -1.22 -22.59
CA ASN A 267 25.87 -2.37 -23.47
C ASN A 267 27.35 -2.76 -23.57
N GLY A 268 28.23 -2.19 -22.73
CA GLY A 268 29.67 -2.45 -22.75
C GLY A 268 30.45 -1.50 -23.66
N VAL A 269 29.86 -1.08 -24.78
CA VAL A 269 30.50 -0.16 -25.74
C VAL A 269 30.31 1.30 -25.32
N GLY A 270 31.34 2.13 -25.50
CA GLY A 270 31.31 3.55 -25.20
C GLY A 270 30.32 4.37 -26.05
N ASP A 271 29.59 5.29 -25.42
CA ASP A 271 28.75 6.27 -26.10
C ASP A 271 29.43 7.64 -26.15
N GLY A 272 29.80 8.10 -27.35
CA GLY A 272 30.37 9.44 -27.46
C GLY A 272 30.51 10.00 -28.86
N THR A 273 31.39 10.98 -28.94
CA THR A 273 32.06 11.38 -30.17
C THR A 273 33.55 11.32 -29.89
N ASP A 274 34.31 10.78 -30.82
CA ASP A 274 35.70 11.15 -30.98
C ASP A 274 35.76 12.37 -31.92
N THR A 275 36.36 13.49 -31.47
CA THR A 275 36.45 14.75 -32.25
C THR A 275 37.86 15.30 -32.38
N ASP A 276 38.83 14.47 -32.02
CA ASP A 276 40.24 14.75 -32.06
C ASP A 276 40.77 14.71 -33.53
N ALA A 277 42.07 14.93 -33.77
CA ALA A 277 42.60 15.06 -35.14
C ALA A 277 44.07 14.64 -35.25
N VAL A 278 44.31 13.33 -35.27
CA VAL A 278 45.60 12.69 -34.97
C VAL A 278 46.41 12.31 -36.19
N ARG A 279 45.77 11.70 -37.19
CA ARG A 279 46.48 11.20 -38.38
C ARG A 279 46.24 12.11 -39.57
N GLU A 280 47.24 12.93 -39.88
CA GLU A 280 47.34 13.62 -41.17
C GLU A 280 47.83 12.64 -42.25
N THR A 281 46.94 12.16 -43.13
CA THR A 281 47.31 11.34 -44.30
C THR A 281 46.60 11.82 -45.58
N ASP A 282 47.32 11.84 -46.70
CA ASP A 282 46.81 12.12 -48.06
C ASP A 282 46.60 10.74 -48.74
N ILE A 283 45.45 10.10 -48.43
CA ILE A 283 45.20 8.68 -48.77
C ILE A 283 44.92 8.52 -50.27
N ASP A 284 44.20 9.46 -50.89
CA ASP A 284 43.90 9.41 -52.33
C ASP A 284 44.96 10.08 -53.21
N SER A 285 45.96 10.74 -52.59
CA SER A 285 47.04 11.47 -53.26
C SER A 285 46.57 12.64 -54.13
N ASP A 286 45.41 13.25 -53.83
CA ASP A 286 44.95 14.48 -54.50
C ASP A 286 45.67 15.76 -54.01
N GLY A 287 46.34 15.69 -52.86
CA GLY A 287 47.09 16.78 -52.23
C GLY A 287 46.31 17.56 -51.16
N VAL A 288 45.13 17.10 -50.78
CA VAL A 288 44.45 17.38 -49.51
C VAL A 288 45.00 16.43 -48.43
N ILE A 289 44.70 16.71 -47.16
CA ILE A 289 45.06 15.85 -46.04
C ILE A 289 43.74 15.46 -45.36
N GLU A 290 43.49 14.17 -45.29
CA GLU A 290 42.46 13.57 -44.44
C GLU A 290 42.97 13.56 -42.99
N TYR A 291 42.03 13.75 -42.07
CA TYR A 291 42.24 13.65 -40.63
C TYR A 291 41.43 12.46 -40.13
N PHE A 292 42.10 11.52 -39.48
CA PHE A 292 41.48 10.50 -38.65
C PHE A 292 41.77 10.85 -37.20
N THR A 293 40.87 10.44 -36.32
CA THR A 293 41.01 10.53 -34.88
C THR A 293 41.98 9.45 -34.36
N ASP A 294 42.03 9.18 -33.06
CA ASP A 294 42.79 8.05 -32.50
C ASP A 294 41.98 6.83 -32.05
N GLY A 295 40.64 6.93 -32.04
CA GLY A 295 39.71 5.85 -31.68
C GLY A 295 39.24 5.91 -30.22
N ILE A 296 39.93 6.70 -29.38
CA ILE A 296 39.52 6.91 -27.99
C ILE A 296 38.48 8.03 -27.94
N LEU A 297 37.27 7.72 -27.47
CA LEU A 297 36.21 8.73 -27.34
C LEU A 297 36.64 9.95 -26.50
N ASP A 298 36.16 11.15 -26.88
CA ASP A 298 36.42 12.44 -26.19
C ASP A 298 36.17 12.39 -24.66
N ILE A 299 35.37 11.42 -24.19
CA ILE A 299 35.03 11.25 -22.78
C ILE A 299 36.11 10.47 -22.00
N TYR A 300 36.72 9.45 -22.61
CA TYR A 300 37.81 8.66 -22.03
C TYR A 300 39.16 9.39 -22.06
N ASP A 301 39.26 10.35 -22.97
CA ASP A 301 40.44 11.13 -23.30
C ASP A 301 40.91 12.11 -22.18
N PHE A 302 42.22 12.36 -22.11
CA PHE A 302 42.85 13.12 -21.01
C PHE A 302 43.30 14.53 -21.39
N PHE A 303 42.61 15.50 -20.79
CA PHE A 303 42.82 16.90 -21.11
C PHE A 303 43.87 17.62 -20.23
N GLU A 304 45.14 17.64 -20.62
CA GLU A 304 46.18 18.47 -19.98
C GLU A 304 46.13 19.98 -20.35
N GLY A 305 44.93 20.54 -20.50
CA GLY A 305 44.70 21.99 -20.45
C GLY A 305 44.92 22.80 -21.74
N GLY A 306 44.89 22.15 -22.92
CA GLY A 306 45.16 22.76 -24.23
C GLY A 306 43.97 22.79 -25.19
N THR A 307 43.83 21.71 -25.98
CA THR A 307 42.88 21.49 -27.08
C THR A 307 42.76 19.98 -27.31
N MET A 308 41.58 19.46 -27.71
CA MET A 308 41.38 18.02 -28.01
C MET A 308 42.39 17.49 -29.05
N ALA A 309 42.71 18.27 -30.09
CA ALA A 309 43.64 17.89 -31.17
C ALA A 309 45.13 17.65 -30.78
N THR A 310 45.43 17.43 -29.50
CA THR A 310 46.72 16.89 -28.99
C THR A 310 46.53 16.07 -27.71
N ALA A 311 45.30 15.66 -27.40
CA ALA A 311 45.03 14.68 -26.37
C ALA A 311 45.31 13.28 -26.96
N TYR A 312 45.66 12.33 -26.10
CA TYR A 312 46.33 11.06 -26.47
C TYR A 312 46.41 10.14 -25.25
N GLY A 313 45.28 9.55 -24.87
CA GLY A 313 45.20 8.67 -23.70
C GLY A 313 45.65 9.33 -22.39
N ASN A 314 45.60 8.55 -21.29
CA ASN A 314 45.56 9.18 -19.97
C ASN A 314 46.92 9.45 -19.30
N SER A 315 47.27 10.74 -19.15
CA SER A 315 48.38 11.11 -18.27
C SER A 315 47.94 11.07 -16.81
N ASN A 316 48.35 10.01 -16.11
CA ASN A 316 48.16 9.79 -14.67
C ASN A 316 46.73 9.34 -14.26
N GLN A 317 46.09 8.43 -15.01
CA GLN A 317 45.11 7.52 -14.42
C GLN A 317 45.74 6.81 -13.18
N GLY A 318 44.93 6.45 -12.18
CA GLY A 318 45.31 5.65 -11.01
C GLY A 318 46.49 6.15 -10.15
N SER A 319 46.29 7.22 -9.37
CA SER A 319 47.34 7.84 -8.54
C SER A 319 47.79 7.08 -7.25
N THR A 320 47.54 5.76 -7.12
CA THR A 320 48.02 4.89 -6.00
C THR A 320 48.02 3.39 -6.35
N GLY A 321 48.89 2.49 -5.83
CA GLY A 321 50.03 2.75 -4.92
C GLY A 321 51.48 2.29 -5.29
N SER A 322 51.75 1.30 -6.17
CA SER A 322 53.11 0.91 -6.66
C SER A 322 53.16 -0.11 -7.84
N GLY A 323 53.08 0.36 -9.09
CA GLY A 323 53.36 -0.37 -10.34
C GLY A 323 52.17 -1.16 -10.91
N TRP A 324 51.93 -1.03 -12.22
CA TRP A 324 50.67 -1.33 -12.97
C TRP A 324 49.56 -0.28 -12.81
N GLU A 325 49.42 0.34 -11.63
CA GLU A 325 48.49 1.43 -11.24
C GLU A 325 47.97 2.42 -12.30
N TYR A 326 48.71 2.73 -13.36
CA TYR A 326 48.60 4.02 -14.08
C TYR A 326 47.43 4.12 -15.08
N PHE A 327 46.52 3.15 -15.11
CA PHE A 327 45.51 3.00 -16.16
C PHE A 327 44.14 2.63 -15.58
N VAL A 328 44.10 1.58 -14.77
CA VAL A 328 42.88 0.90 -14.29
C VAL A 328 42.90 0.73 -12.77
N VAL A 329 41.74 0.44 -12.18
CA VAL A 329 41.58 0.18 -10.74
C VAL A 329 41.96 -1.27 -10.40
N ASP A 330 42.63 -1.42 -9.25
CA ASP A 330 42.87 -2.67 -8.53
C ASP A 330 42.39 -2.42 -7.09
N SER A 331 41.20 -2.94 -6.78
CA SER A 331 40.45 -2.61 -5.57
C SER A 331 40.97 -3.29 -4.30
N ASP A 332 41.51 -4.51 -4.39
CA ASP A 332 41.98 -5.31 -3.24
C ASP A 332 43.52 -5.29 -3.06
N ASN A 333 44.25 -4.87 -4.11
CA ASN A 333 45.71 -4.75 -4.23
C ASN A 333 46.47 -6.09 -4.35
N ASP A 334 45.87 -7.10 -5.00
CA ASP A 334 46.56 -8.36 -5.35
C ASP A 334 47.48 -8.26 -6.58
N GLY A 335 47.21 -7.28 -7.46
CA GLY A 335 47.96 -7.02 -8.70
C GLY A 335 47.24 -7.40 -10.00
N THR A 336 46.00 -7.88 -9.90
CA THR A 336 45.06 -8.07 -11.01
C THR A 336 44.14 -6.84 -11.08
N PRO A 337 43.96 -6.20 -12.24
CA PRO A 337 42.93 -5.16 -12.42
C PRO A 337 41.52 -5.69 -12.19
N ASN A 338 40.61 -4.80 -11.81
CA ASN A 338 39.19 -5.12 -11.59
C ASN A 338 38.57 -5.89 -12.77
N TYR A 339 38.65 -5.34 -13.99
CA TYR A 339 38.10 -5.93 -15.23
C TYR A 339 38.72 -7.30 -15.63
N LEU A 340 39.72 -7.79 -14.88
CA LEU A 340 40.35 -9.10 -15.05
C LEU A 340 40.27 -9.95 -13.76
N ASP A 341 39.56 -9.48 -12.73
CA ASP A 341 39.39 -10.11 -11.43
C ASP A 341 37.91 -10.24 -11.05
N THR A 342 37.35 -11.39 -11.41
CA THR A 342 36.07 -11.97 -10.95
C THR A 342 35.83 -11.87 -9.45
N THR A 343 36.84 -11.51 -8.65
CA THR A 343 36.76 -11.24 -7.22
C THR A 343 37.39 -9.89 -6.82
N SER A 344 37.18 -8.80 -7.56
CA SER A 344 37.62 -7.41 -7.33
C SER A 344 37.73 -6.93 -5.87
N ASN A 345 36.97 -7.49 -4.92
CA ASN A 345 37.01 -7.19 -3.48
C ASN A 345 37.86 -8.17 -2.62
N GLY A 346 38.51 -9.15 -3.24
CA GLY A 346 39.30 -10.24 -2.66
C GLY A 346 38.51 -11.31 -1.88
N THR A 347 37.16 -11.30 -1.91
CA THR A 347 36.35 -12.14 -0.99
C THR A 347 35.05 -12.75 -1.52
N SER A 348 34.39 -12.14 -2.51
CA SER A 348 33.17 -12.63 -3.16
C SER A 348 33.23 -12.36 -4.64
N TYR A 349 32.72 -13.29 -5.45
CA TYR A 349 32.62 -13.09 -6.90
C TYR A 349 31.70 -11.92 -7.24
N ASP A 350 32.05 -11.12 -8.25
CA ASP A 350 31.33 -9.87 -8.50
C ASP A 350 30.02 -10.11 -9.29
N ILE A 351 29.97 -11.15 -10.15
CA ILE A 351 28.75 -11.80 -10.67
C ILE A 351 27.72 -12.11 -9.58
N SER A 352 28.15 -12.35 -8.33
CA SER A 352 27.24 -12.67 -7.22
C SER A 352 26.42 -11.47 -6.71
N HIS A 353 26.77 -10.26 -7.15
CA HIS A 353 26.04 -9.01 -6.87
C HIS A 353 25.21 -8.52 -8.08
N THR A 354 25.29 -9.16 -9.24
CA THR A 354 24.55 -8.76 -10.45
C THR A 354 23.16 -9.44 -10.55
N LEU A 355 22.37 -9.03 -11.55
CA LEU A 355 21.09 -9.67 -11.91
C LEU A 355 21.25 -11.08 -12.52
N TYR A 356 22.50 -11.54 -12.70
CA TYR A 356 22.88 -12.70 -13.49
C TYR A 356 23.68 -13.75 -12.71
N SER A 357 23.81 -13.62 -11.38
CA SER A 357 24.37 -14.62 -10.43
C SER A 357 23.82 -16.07 -10.52
N ASN A 358 22.83 -16.33 -11.39
CA ASN A 358 22.32 -17.65 -11.72
C ASN A 358 22.93 -18.26 -13.01
N LEU A 359 23.84 -17.55 -13.68
CA LEU A 359 24.56 -18.01 -14.87
C LEU A 359 25.85 -18.76 -14.50
N ASP A 360 26.51 -18.37 -13.40
CA ASP A 360 27.52 -19.19 -12.70
C ASP A 360 26.83 -20.26 -11.82
N ALA A 361 26.64 -21.46 -12.36
CA ALA A 361 26.01 -22.57 -11.64
C ALA A 361 27.03 -23.47 -10.90
N ASP A 362 28.32 -23.39 -11.23
CA ASP A 362 29.41 -24.17 -10.64
C ASP A 362 30.15 -23.44 -9.48
N ASN A 363 29.91 -22.14 -9.36
CA ASN A 363 30.36 -21.16 -8.36
C ASN A 363 31.86 -20.86 -8.48
N ASN A 364 32.30 -20.50 -9.69
CA ASN A 364 33.69 -20.18 -10.02
C ASN A 364 33.96 -18.68 -10.30
N GLY A 365 32.93 -17.85 -10.47
CA GLY A 365 33.02 -16.43 -10.83
C GLY A 365 32.54 -16.09 -12.24
N ILE A 366 32.64 -17.05 -13.17
CA ILE A 366 32.45 -16.87 -14.61
C ILE A 366 31.12 -17.50 -15.04
N ILE A 367 30.51 -16.97 -16.11
CA ILE A 367 29.33 -17.54 -16.76
C ILE A 367 29.59 -18.99 -17.24
N ASP A 368 28.66 -19.93 -17.01
CA ASP A 368 28.75 -21.32 -17.52
C ASP A 368 28.44 -21.45 -19.04
N ASP A 369 29.02 -20.60 -19.90
CA ASP A 369 28.97 -20.73 -21.37
C ASP A 369 30.32 -20.39 -22.03
N THR A 370 30.50 -20.74 -23.31
CA THR A 370 31.67 -20.43 -24.14
C THR A 370 31.27 -20.29 -25.61
N ASN A 371 30.03 -19.85 -25.89
CA ASN A 371 29.61 -19.50 -27.24
C ASN A 371 29.53 -17.97 -27.30
N ASP A 372 30.17 -17.42 -28.29
CA ASP A 372 30.09 -16.03 -28.74
C ASP A 372 29.85 -16.14 -30.27
N ALA A 373 28.77 -15.52 -30.76
CA ALA A 373 28.26 -15.71 -32.10
C ALA A 373 28.83 -14.72 -33.12
N ASP A 374 29.15 -13.51 -32.67
CA ASP A 374 29.57 -12.35 -33.45
C ASP A 374 31.00 -11.88 -33.17
N GLY A 375 31.58 -12.22 -32.01
CA GLY A 375 33.00 -12.09 -31.72
C GLY A 375 33.36 -10.89 -30.83
N ASP A 376 32.52 -10.53 -29.87
CA ASP A 376 32.67 -9.35 -28.99
C ASP A 376 33.07 -9.67 -27.53
N GLY A 377 33.33 -10.95 -27.24
CA GLY A 377 33.68 -11.45 -25.90
C GLY A 377 32.50 -11.69 -24.96
N ILE A 378 31.31 -11.17 -25.28
CA ILE A 378 30.10 -11.36 -24.47
C ILE A 378 29.44 -12.68 -24.85
N VAL A 379 29.43 -13.65 -23.93
CA VAL A 379 28.84 -14.96 -24.23
C VAL A 379 27.31 -14.92 -24.49
N ASP A 380 26.85 -15.72 -25.46
CA ASP A 380 25.45 -15.94 -25.93
C ASP A 380 24.39 -16.07 -24.81
N LEU A 381 24.82 -16.45 -23.60
CA LEU A 381 23.95 -16.69 -22.44
C LEU A 381 23.64 -15.40 -21.64
N PHE A 382 24.51 -14.40 -21.73
CA PHE A 382 24.37 -13.07 -21.14
C PHE A 382 23.99 -12.03 -22.18
N ASP A 383 24.51 -12.15 -23.40
CA ASP A 383 24.11 -11.31 -24.52
C ASP A 383 22.59 -11.41 -24.83
N THR A 384 22.03 -10.32 -25.38
CA THR A 384 20.62 -10.19 -25.75
C THR A 384 20.37 -9.92 -27.24
N ASP A 385 21.42 -9.72 -28.06
CA ASP A 385 21.32 -9.61 -29.52
C ASP A 385 22.60 -10.14 -30.21
N ASP A 386 22.70 -11.47 -30.32
CA ASP A 386 23.84 -12.28 -30.81
C ASP A 386 24.15 -12.10 -32.32
N THR A 387 24.12 -10.82 -32.76
CA THR A 387 24.37 -10.29 -34.11
C THR A 387 24.87 -8.83 -34.12
N ALA A 388 25.08 -8.19 -32.96
CA ALA A 388 25.50 -6.81 -32.82
C ALA A 388 26.48 -6.63 -31.63
N PHE A 389 27.65 -6.06 -31.92
CA PHE A 389 28.71 -5.73 -30.96
C PHE A 389 28.17 -4.94 -29.75
N GLY A 390 28.30 -5.51 -28.55
CA GLY A 390 27.85 -4.99 -27.27
C GLY A 390 26.38 -5.32 -26.93
N SER A 391 26.17 -6.04 -25.82
CA SER A 391 24.87 -6.57 -25.37
C SER A 391 23.84 -5.49 -24.95
N PRO A 392 22.76 -5.25 -25.72
CA PRO A 392 21.81 -4.19 -25.39
C PRO A 392 21.06 -4.43 -24.07
N ARG A 393 20.89 -3.41 -23.23
CA ARG A 393 20.18 -3.56 -21.94
C ARG A 393 18.67 -3.84 -22.10
N LEU A 394 18.28 -5.10 -22.30
CA LEU A 394 16.90 -5.56 -22.51
C LEU A 394 16.31 -6.28 -21.28
N LEU A 395 15.65 -5.51 -20.40
CA LEU A 395 15.13 -6.02 -19.13
C LEU A 395 13.59 -5.90 -19.05
N ASP A 396 12.92 -6.94 -18.52
CA ASP A 396 11.48 -6.96 -18.24
C ASP A 396 11.16 -7.83 -17.00
N ARG A 397 11.56 -7.36 -15.81
CA ARG A 397 11.39 -8.10 -14.53
C ARG A 397 11.25 -7.14 -13.34
N LYS A 398 11.06 -7.64 -12.11
CA LYS A 398 10.88 -6.81 -10.91
C LYS A 398 12.18 -6.17 -10.46
N LEU A 399 12.36 -4.88 -10.74
CA LEU A 399 13.63 -4.18 -10.60
C LEU A 399 13.47 -2.80 -9.96
N HIS A 400 14.60 -2.20 -9.60
CA HIS A 400 14.69 -0.79 -9.21
C HIS A 400 16.07 -0.20 -9.53
N LEU A 401 16.17 1.13 -9.57
CA LEU A 401 17.37 1.84 -10.01
C LEU A 401 18.08 2.52 -8.83
N PHE A 402 19.41 2.39 -8.75
CA PHE A 402 20.27 3.16 -7.86
C PHE A 402 20.79 4.43 -8.55
N PHE A 403 21.05 5.46 -7.75
CA PHE A 403 21.71 6.69 -8.16
C PHE A 403 22.90 6.96 -7.21
N ASP A 404 24.07 7.26 -7.74
CA ASP A 404 25.35 7.37 -7.04
C ASP A 404 25.58 8.71 -6.31
N GLY A 405 24.82 9.74 -6.67
CA GLY A 405 24.88 11.10 -6.10
C GLY A 405 25.99 12.00 -6.67
N ARG A 406 26.69 11.59 -7.72
CA ARG A 406 27.75 12.33 -8.41
C ARG A 406 27.24 12.90 -9.73
N ASN A 407 26.70 12.03 -10.58
CA ASN A 407 26.23 12.38 -11.93
C ASN A 407 25.06 11.52 -12.44
N ASP A 408 24.60 10.49 -11.73
CA ASP A 408 23.45 9.66 -12.11
C ASP A 408 22.12 10.41 -12.23
N TYR A 409 21.40 10.20 -13.33
CA TYR A 409 20.02 10.70 -13.49
C TYR A 409 19.25 9.96 -14.59
N ALA A 410 17.92 10.13 -14.59
CA ALA A 410 17.11 9.93 -15.79
C ALA A 410 16.41 11.23 -16.21
N SER A 411 16.17 11.40 -17.52
CA SER A 411 15.56 12.61 -18.09
C SER A 411 14.65 12.30 -19.27
N GLU A 412 13.53 13.02 -19.36
CA GLU A 412 12.68 13.07 -20.56
C GLU A 412 12.31 14.51 -20.95
N ALA A 413 11.59 14.66 -22.05
CA ALA A 413 11.02 15.93 -22.48
C ALA A 413 10.01 16.51 -21.44
N PRO A 414 9.70 17.82 -21.46
CA PRO A 414 8.84 18.45 -20.46
C PRO A 414 7.43 17.81 -20.36
N VAL A 415 7.00 17.47 -19.13
CA VAL A 415 5.74 16.74 -18.85
C VAL A 415 4.66 17.68 -18.31
N ILE A 416 4.97 18.39 -17.23
CA ILE A 416 4.06 19.27 -16.49
C ILE A 416 3.91 20.58 -17.25
N ASN A 417 2.73 20.81 -17.81
CA ASN A 417 2.50 21.92 -18.74
C ASN A 417 1.12 22.55 -18.56
N GLY A 418 1.03 23.57 -17.71
CA GLY A 418 -0.19 24.38 -17.58
C GLY A 418 -1.36 23.67 -16.88
N TRP A 419 -1.08 22.82 -15.90
CA TRP A 419 -2.10 21.99 -15.23
C TRP A 419 -2.73 22.71 -14.02
N ASP A 420 -4.05 22.56 -13.87
CA ASP A 420 -4.80 23.04 -12.69
C ASP A 420 -4.46 22.21 -11.43
N GLU A 421 -4.12 20.93 -11.64
CA GLU A 421 -3.84 19.95 -10.60
C GLU A 421 -2.67 19.04 -10.97
N ALA A 422 -1.91 18.59 -9.98
CA ALA A 422 -0.88 17.58 -10.18
C ALA A 422 -0.62 16.75 -8.92
N SER A 423 -0.14 15.53 -9.11
CA SER A 423 0.44 14.71 -8.05
C SER A 423 1.69 13.99 -8.55
N MET A 424 2.69 13.86 -7.70
CA MET A 424 3.87 13.03 -7.94
C MET A 424 4.12 12.12 -6.75
N MET A 425 4.52 10.88 -7.00
CA MET A 425 4.82 9.89 -5.96
C MET A 425 5.92 8.94 -6.42
N CYS A 426 6.74 8.47 -5.47
CA CYS A 426 7.71 7.39 -5.69
C CYS A 426 8.12 6.73 -4.36
N TRP A 427 8.75 5.57 -4.46
CA TRP A 427 9.52 4.95 -3.40
C TRP A 427 10.99 5.39 -3.49
N ILE A 428 11.62 5.62 -2.34
CA ILE A 428 13.06 5.91 -2.22
C ILE A 428 13.70 5.11 -1.08
N LYS A 429 14.96 4.68 -1.24
CA LYS A 429 15.83 4.13 -0.18
C LYS A 429 17.13 4.93 -0.19
N ILE A 430 17.17 5.97 0.65
CA ILE A 430 18.27 6.94 0.68
C ILE A 430 19.55 6.27 1.17
N ASP A 431 20.65 6.49 0.46
CA ASP A 431 21.95 5.97 0.87
C ASP A 431 22.45 6.65 2.17
N PRO A 432 23.01 5.92 3.15
CA PRO A 432 23.54 6.51 4.38
C PRO A 432 24.66 7.54 4.18
N SER A 433 25.39 7.50 3.05
CA SER A 433 26.43 8.46 2.68
C SER A 433 25.91 9.68 1.89
N ALA A 434 24.62 9.75 1.57
CA ALA A 434 24.02 10.88 0.86
C ALA A 434 24.28 12.23 1.57
N THR A 435 24.87 13.21 0.87
CA THR A 435 25.16 14.55 1.40
C THR A 435 24.65 15.67 0.49
N GLY A 436 24.58 16.89 1.04
CA GLY A 436 24.03 18.05 0.33
C GLY A 436 22.51 18.01 0.19
N ASP A 437 21.97 18.99 -0.52
CA ASP A 437 20.57 18.98 -0.95
C ASP A 437 20.51 18.31 -2.34
N GLN A 438 19.56 17.39 -2.54
CA GLN A 438 19.47 16.50 -3.69
C GLN A 438 18.05 16.51 -4.28
N ILE A 439 17.89 16.52 -5.60
CA ILE A 439 16.57 16.49 -6.26
C ILE A 439 16.19 15.04 -6.56
N ILE A 440 15.02 14.63 -6.08
CA ILE A 440 14.54 13.25 -6.25
C ILE A 440 13.80 13.12 -7.58
N ILE A 441 12.73 13.90 -7.79
CA ILE A 441 11.95 13.91 -9.04
C ILE A 441 11.36 15.29 -9.33
N GLY A 442 11.19 15.64 -10.61
CA GLY A 442 10.28 16.69 -11.06
C GLY A 442 10.78 17.61 -12.18
N GLN A 443 10.21 18.82 -12.23
CA GLN A 443 10.55 19.94 -13.10
C GLN A 443 10.69 21.23 -12.26
N ASN A 444 11.21 22.33 -12.82
CA ASN A 444 11.43 23.58 -12.08
C ASN A 444 10.15 24.13 -11.42
N VAL A 445 8.97 23.92 -12.01
CA VAL A 445 7.68 24.35 -11.46
C VAL A 445 7.10 23.43 -10.38
N PHE A 446 7.49 22.14 -10.34
CA PHE A 446 7.04 21.17 -9.36
C PHE A 446 8.08 20.05 -9.19
N TYR A 447 8.74 19.98 -8.02
CA TYR A 447 9.75 18.96 -7.71
C TYR A 447 9.73 18.54 -6.23
N ILE A 448 10.35 17.39 -5.93
CA ILE A 448 10.59 16.88 -4.58
C ILE A 448 12.12 16.79 -4.34
N GLN A 449 12.57 17.31 -3.20
CA GLN A 449 13.98 17.44 -2.80
C GLN A 449 14.24 16.70 -1.48
N LEU A 450 15.33 15.94 -1.41
CA LEU A 450 15.96 15.51 -0.17
C LEU A 450 16.87 16.64 0.34
N ASN A 451 16.63 17.14 1.54
CA ASN A 451 17.48 18.15 2.15
C ASN A 451 18.71 17.51 2.80
N SER A 452 19.78 18.29 2.97
CA SER A 452 21.01 17.88 3.67
C SER A 452 20.79 17.27 5.06
N ASP A 453 19.78 17.73 5.80
CA ASP A 453 19.38 17.20 7.11
C ASP A 453 18.47 15.95 7.07
N LYS A 454 18.22 15.41 5.87
CA LYS A 454 17.34 14.26 5.57
C LYS A 454 15.84 14.51 5.76
N THR A 455 15.40 15.76 5.89
CA THR A 455 13.98 16.11 5.68
C THR A 455 13.64 16.12 4.18
N ILE A 456 12.36 15.93 3.84
CA ILE A 456 11.86 16.00 2.46
C ILE A 456 11.18 17.35 2.24
N THR A 457 11.48 18.05 1.15
CA THR A 457 10.78 19.26 0.71
C THR A 457 10.06 18.99 -0.59
N ALA A 458 8.79 19.39 -0.70
CA ALA A 458 8.11 19.56 -1.97
C ALA A 458 8.01 21.05 -2.33
N PHE A 459 8.28 21.38 -3.59
CA PHE A 459 8.15 22.72 -4.15
C PHE A 459 7.15 22.70 -5.31
N ALA A 460 6.20 23.63 -5.36
CA ALA A 460 5.26 23.79 -6.47
C ALA A 460 4.85 25.26 -6.63
N ASP A 461 4.97 25.84 -7.83
CA ASP A 461 4.61 27.26 -8.15
C ASP A 461 5.06 28.28 -7.08
N GLY A 462 6.33 28.20 -6.64
CA GLY A 462 6.87 29.10 -5.62
C GLY A 462 6.47 28.79 -4.16
N TYR A 463 5.52 27.87 -3.94
CA TYR A 463 5.24 27.31 -2.62
C TYR A 463 6.27 26.23 -2.28
N SER A 464 6.64 26.15 -1.01
CA SER A 464 7.59 25.17 -0.49
C SER A 464 7.10 24.68 0.87
N ILE A 465 6.99 23.36 1.02
CA ILE A 465 6.59 22.68 2.25
C ILE A 465 7.57 21.55 2.55
N SER A 466 7.91 21.35 3.82
CA SER A 466 8.93 20.38 4.23
C SER A 466 8.44 19.51 5.38
N SER A 467 8.91 18.26 5.45
CA SER A 467 8.67 17.38 6.59
C SER A 467 9.29 17.95 7.86
N SER A 468 8.60 17.80 8.99
CA SER A 468 9.07 18.30 10.30
C SER A 468 10.14 17.42 10.95
N ASN A 469 10.31 16.19 10.45
CA ASN A 469 11.30 15.22 10.91
C ASN A 469 12.07 14.65 9.70
N PRO A 470 13.34 14.26 9.87
CA PRO A 470 14.08 13.54 8.85
C PRO A 470 13.52 12.14 8.62
N VAL A 471 13.71 11.61 7.42
CA VAL A 471 13.43 10.20 7.10
C VAL A 471 14.67 9.33 7.37
N ASN A 472 14.44 8.03 7.59
CA ASN A 472 15.51 7.06 7.83
C ASN A 472 16.28 6.75 6.53
N THR A 473 17.60 6.65 6.61
CA THR A 473 18.45 6.15 5.52
C THR A 473 18.52 4.62 5.54
N GLY A 474 18.79 3.99 4.39
CA GLY A 474 18.88 2.54 4.24
C GLY A 474 17.55 1.79 4.31
N ILE A 475 16.43 2.49 4.46
CA ILE A 475 15.08 1.92 4.55
C ILE A 475 14.18 2.55 3.48
N TRP A 476 13.38 1.71 2.81
CA TRP A 476 12.37 2.14 1.85
C TRP A 476 11.34 3.07 2.49
N THR A 477 11.20 4.25 1.91
CA THR A 477 10.27 5.31 2.30
C THR A 477 9.51 5.78 1.06
N HIS A 478 8.18 5.81 1.14
CA HIS A 478 7.35 6.36 0.08
C HIS A 478 7.16 7.86 0.29
N ILE A 479 7.33 8.65 -0.77
CA ILE A 479 7.06 10.09 -0.76
C ILE A 479 5.99 10.42 -1.79
N SER A 480 5.12 11.38 -1.49
CA SER A 480 4.25 11.98 -2.51
C SER A 480 3.89 13.42 -2.21
N ALA A 481 3.72 14.20 -3.26
CA ALA A 481 3.23 15.57 -3.18
C ALA A 481 2.01 15.75 -4.09
N THR A 482 1.02 16.52 -3.63
CA THR A 482 -0.22 16.79 -4.38
C THR A 482 -0.52 18.28 -4.36
N TYR A 483 -0.82 18.87 -5.52
CA TYR A 483 -1.10 20.29 -5.71
C TYR A 483 -2.45 20.47 -6.40
N SER A 484 -3.30 21.35 -5.86
CA SER A 484 -4.51 21.87 -6.51
C SER A 484 -4.50 23.39 -6.55
N CYS A 485 -4.94 24.00 -7.65
CA CYS A 485 -5.13 25.45 -7.76
C CYS A 485 -6.57 25.93 -7.49
N ASP A 486 -7.44 25.11 -6.88
CA ASP A 486 -8.86 25.48 -6.68
C ASP A 486 -9.00 26.86 -6.02
N CYS A 487 -9.77 27.72 -6.68
CA CYS A 487 -10.05 29.09 -6.27
C CYS A 487 -10.87 29.23 -4.97
N VAL A 488 -11.42 28.14 -4.43
CA VAL A 488 -12.15 28.11 -3.16
C VAL A 488 -11.32 27.45 -2.05
N ASP A 489 -10.82 26.23 -2.28
CA ASP A 489 -10.21 25.37 -1.25
C ASP A 489 -8.90 24.70 -1.73
N GLY A 490 -8.11 25.37 -2.59
CA GLY A 490 -6.85 24.84 -3.12
C GLY A 490 -5.78 24.55 -2.05
N GLU A 491 -5.17 23.35 -2.12
CA GLU A 491 -4.15 22.88 -1.17
C GLU A 491 -2.93 22.30 -1.89
N PHE A 492 -1.76 22.49 -1.28
CA PHE A 492 -0.51 21.81 -1.61
C PHE A 492 -0.07 20.98 -0.40
N LYS A 493 0.19 19.68 -0.60
CA LYS A 493 0.44 18.70 0.47
C LYS A 493 1.65 17.83 0.17
N LEU A 494 2.34 17.42 1.24
CA LEU A 494 3.44 16.46 1.24
C LEU A 494 3.07 15.30 2.17
N TYR A 495 3.22 14.08 1.68
CA TYR A 495 2.99 12.84 2.40
C TYR A 495 4.28 12.01 2.45
N ILE A 496 4.48 11.33 3.57
CA ILE A 496 5.55 10.33 3.77
C ILE A 496 4.90 9.06 4.32
N ASN A 497 5.17 7.91 3.69
CA ASN A 497 4.51 6.62 3.99
C ASN A 497 2.97 6.77 4.12
N GLY A 498 2.38 7.50 3.17
CA GLY A 498 0.94 7.81 3.11
C GLY A 498 0.42 8.80 4.17
N LEU A 499 1.20 9.20 5.16
CA LEU A 499 0.80 10.17 6.18
C LEU A 499 1.04 11.61 5.69
N GLU A 500 0.03 12.49 5.77
CA GLU A 500 0.22 13.93 5.52
C GLU A 500 1.16 14.51 6.58
N VAL A 501 2.33 15.01 6.16
CA VAL A 501 3.37 15.55 7.08
C VAL A 501 3.50 17.07 7.00
N ALA A 502 3.06 17.69 5.91
CA ALA A 502 3.00 19.13 5.73
C ALA A 502 1.95 19.53 4.68
N SER A 503 1.33 20.68 4.86
CA SER A 503 0.34 21.23 3.93
C SER A 503 0.27 22.77 4.01
N THR A 504 -0.16 23.40 2.91
CA THR A 504 -0.47 24.83 2.83
C THR A 504 -1.61 25.08 1.85
N THR A 505 -2.41 26.12 2.10
CA THR A 505 -3.36 26.63 1.09
C THR A 505 -2.60 27.27 -0.07
N THR A 506 -3.02 27.00 -1.29
CA THR A 506 -2.55 27.69 -2.51
C THR A 506 -3.45 28.91 -2.78
N ASN A 507 -2.93 29.89 -3.53
CA ASN A 507 -3.75 30.96 -4.10
C ASN A 507 -4.04 30.65 -5.56
N SER A 508 -5.16 31.14 -6.09
CA SER A 508 -5.59 30.89 -7.47
C SER A 508 -4.50 31.20 -8.52
N GLY A 509 -4.02 30.15 -9.18
CA GLY A 509 -3.03 30.16 -10.25
C GLY A 509 -2.70 28.72 -10.66
N VAL A 510 -2.75 28.39 -11.95
CA VAL A 510 -2.40 27.05 -12.45
C VAL A 510 -0.89 26.81 -12.33
N LEU A 511 -0.44 25.54 -12.27
CA LEU A 511 0.99 25.25 -12.42
C LEU A 511 1.46 25.81 -13.78
N PRO A 512 2.43 26.74 -13.82
CA PRO A 512 2.82 27.36 -15.07
C PRO A 512 3.42 26.34 -16.04
N SER A 513 3.36 26.63 -17.34
CA SER A 513 4.03 25.82 -18.36
C SER A 513 5.54 25.83 -18.12
N ASP A 514 6.12 24.66 -17.88
CA ASP A 514 7.57 24.50 -17.75
C ASP A 514 8.18 23.99 -19.06
N THR A 515 9.36 24.50 -19.39
CA THR A 515 10.14 24.07 -20.54
C THR A 515 11.35 23.23 -20.15
N SER A 516 11.62 23.04 -18.84
CA SER A 516 12.69 22.16 -18.40
C SER A 516 12.34 20.70 -18.60
N ASN A 517 13.34 19.88 -18.86
CA ASN A 517 13.16 18.44 -18.88
C ASN A 517 12.63 17.94 -17.53
N PHE A 518 11.82 16.87 -17.57
CA PHE A 518 11.43 16.16 -16.36
C PHE A 518 12.57 15.21 -15.97
N THR A 519 13.08 15.35 -14.74
CA THR A 519 14.25 14.61 -14.27
C THR A 519 13.93 13.74 -13.06
N LEU A 520 14.57 12.57 -13.04
CA LEU A 520 14.72 11.71 -11.87
C LEU A 520 16.19 11.82 -11.44
N GLY A 521 16.44 12.04 -10.15
CA GLY A 521 17.79 12.02 -9.59
C GLY A 521 18.64 13.27 -9.77
N LYS A 522 18.21 14.34 -10.48
CA LYS A 522 18.97 15.60 -10.54
C LYS A 522 18.11 16.86 -10.71
N THR A 523 18.74 18.04 -10.58
CA THR A 523 18.09 19.33 -10.89
C THR A 523 17.71 19.42 -12.38
N PRO A 524 16.47 19.82 -12.72
CA PRO A 524 16.05 20.07 -14.09
C PRO A 524 17.00 21.05 -14.81
N ASP A 525 17.44 20.67 -16.01
CA ASP A 525 18.38 21.40 -16.89
C ASP A 525 19.74 21.84 -16.28
N ILE A 526 20.06 21.46 -15.03
CA ILE A 526 21.29 21.87 -14.34
C ILE A 526 21.97 20.64 -13.76
N ASN A 527 23.24 20.42 -14.11
CA ASN A 527 24.04 19.30 -13.63
C ASN A 527 24.51 19.56 -12.19
N SER A 528 23.58 19.38 -11.24
CA SER A 528 23.79 19.59 -9.80
C SER A 528 22.69 18.95 -8.96
N LYS A 529 22.97 18.75 -7.66
CA LYS A 529 22.07 18.15 -6.66
C LYS A 529 21.62 16.74 -7.04
N TYR A 530 22.57 15.91 -7.45
CA TYR A 530 22.33 14.51 -7.77
C TYR A 530 21.87 13.73 -6.53
N TYR A 531 20.89 12.86 -6.71
CA TYR A 531 20.33 12.01 -5.67
C TYR A 531 21.24 10.82 -5.40
N LYS A 532 21.41 10.44 -4.11
CA LYS A 532 22.11 9.23 -3.73
C LYS A 532 21.20 8.23 -3.02
N GLY A 533 21.01 7.06 -3.62
CA GLY A 533 20.16 5.99 -3.13
C GLY A 533 19.30 5.40 -4.23
N TYR A 534 18.43 4.47 -3.84
CA TYR A 534 17.54 3.80 -4.79
C TYR A 534 16.21 4.55 -4.95
N MET A 535 15.56 4.33 -6.10
CA MET A 535 14.22 4.80 -6.43
C MET A 535 13.39 3.66 -7.04
N ASP A 536 12.07 3.71 -6.90
CA ASP A 536 11.12 2.71 -7.42
C ASP A 536 9.71 3.35 -7.61
N GLU A 537 8.86 2.77 -8.47
CA GLU A 537 7.43 3.13 -8.64
C GLU A 537 7.13 4.63 -8.80
N VAL A 538 7.84 5.33 -9.70
CA VAL A 538 7.62 6.77 -9.95
C VAL A 538 6.35 6.98 -10.77
N ARG A 539 5.40 7.76 -10.25
CA ARG A 539 4.11 8.03 -10.90
C ARG A 539 3.79 9.52 -10.89
N VAL A 540 3.34 10.04 -12.03
CA VAL A 540 2.94 11.45 -12.21
C VAL A 540 1.50 11.51 -12.69
N PHE A 541 0.67 12.32 -12.02
CA PHE A 541 -0.74 12.50 -12.35
C PHE A 541 -1.07 13.97 -12.63
N ASN A 542 -1.98 14.24 -13.57
CA ASN A 542 -2.56 15.57 -13.81
C ASN A 542 -3.83 15.85 -12.98
N LYS A 543 -3.85 15.31 -11.77
CA LYS A 543 -4.98 15.32 -10.82
C LYS A 543 -4.42 15.45 -9.40
N THR A 544 -5.14 16.12 -8.52
CA THR A 544 -4.88 16.05 -7.08
C THR A 544 -5.39 14.70 -6.57
N LEU A 545 -4.48 13.81 -6.16
CA LEU A 545 -4.87 12.53 -5.56
C LEU A 545 -5.41 12.75 -4.15
N SER A 546 -6.50 12.07 -3.80
CA SER A 546 -6.99 12.07 -2.43
C SER A 546 -6.13 11.16 -1.54
N THR A 547 -6.17 11.38 -0.23
CA THR A 547 -5.51 10.50 0.75
C THR A 547 -5.94 9.04 0.59
N ASN A 548 -7.20 8.76 0.24
CA ASN A 548 -7.69 7.41 -0.02
C ASN A 548 -7.05 6.80 -1.27
N GLU A 549 -6.93 7.57 -2.36
CA GLU A 549 -6.32 7.09 -3.60
C GLU A 549 -4.84 6.80 -3.39
N ILE A 550 -4.10 7.69 -2.71
CA ILE A 550 -2.71 7.43 -2.29
C ILE A 550 -2.64 6.16 -1.44
N HIS A 551 -3.43 6.06 -0.38
CA HIS A 551 -3.41 4.92 0.55
C HIS A 551 -3.66 3.58 -0.14
N LYS A 552 -4.50 3.54 -1.16
CA LYS A 552 -4.80 2.35 -1.97
C LYS A 552 -3.70 2.02 -3.00
N MET A 553 -2.74 2.92 -3.25
CA MET A 553 -1.69 2.78 -4.27
C MET A 553 -0.25 2.69 -3.75
N VAL A 554 0.05 3.07 -2.50
CA VAL A 554 1.44 3.10 -1.98
C VAL A 554 2.11 1.72 -1.96
N HIS A 555 1.40 0.68 -1.49
CA HIS A 555 1.96 -0.65 -1.21
C HIS A 555 1.60 -1.72 -2.25
N GLN A 556 1.36 -1.31 -3.49
CA GLN A 556 1.16 -2.20 -4.63
C GLN A 556 1.37 -1.46 -5.95
N GLU A 557 1.61 -2.22 -7.01
CA GLU A 557 1.61 -1.75 -8.39
C GLU A 557 0.18 -1.45 -8.87
N ILE A 558 0.05 -0.77 -10.01
CA ILE A 558 -1.25 -0.44 -10.63
C ILE A 558 -1.38 -0.93 -12.07
N GLU A 559 -2.60 -1.26 -12.48
CA GLU A 559 -2.95 -1.75 -13.82
C GLU A 559 -4.13 -0.97 -14.43
N ASN A 560 -4.19 -0.94 -15.77
CA ASN A 560 -5.25 -0.29 -16.52
C ASN A 560 -6.46 -1.22 -16.71
N ASN A 561 -7.46 -1.08 -15.83
CA ASN A 561 -8.71 -1.83 -15.92
C ASN A 561 -9.76 -1.05 -16.74
N SER A 562 -9.69 -1.16 -18.08
CA SER A 562 -10.64 -0.53 -19.01
C SER A 562 -10.77 1.00 -18.86
N GLY A 563 -9.65 1.69 -18.63
CA GLY A 563 -9.58 3.14 -18.44
C GLY A 563 -9.68 3.59 -16.97
N ILE A 564 -9.73 2.66 -16.02
CA ILE A 564 -9.76 2.92 -14.56
C ILE A 564 -8.50 2.33 -13.92
N VAL A 565 -7.89 3.05 -12.98
CA VAL A 565 -6.73 2.56 -12.21
C VAL A 565 -7.18 1.47 -11.23
N ARG A 566 -6.46 0.36 -11.19
CA ARG A 566 -6.72 -0.80 -10.32
C ARG A 566 -5.42 -1.29 -9.69
N GLY A 567 -5.48 -1.81 -8.47
CA GLY A 567 -4.32 -2.43 -7.82
C GLY A 567 -4.01 -3.83 -8.37
N SER A 568 -2.73 -4.18 -8.46
CA SER A 568 -2.29 -5.52 -8.90
C SER A 568 -2.41 -6.59 -7.80
N VAL A 569 -2.14 -6.21 -6.54
CA VAL A 569 -2.17 -7.11 -5.37
C VAL A 569 -3.57 -7.20 -4.78
N ILE A 570 -4.23 -6.05 -4.60
CA ILE A 570 -5.65 -5.93 -4.25
C ILE A 570 -6.38 -5.62 -5.55
N PRO A 571 -7.09 -6.59 -6.16
CA PRO A 571 -7.67 -6.44 -7.49
C PRO A 571 -8.99 -5.66 -7.46
N LEU A 572 -8.97 -4.45 -6.88
CA LEU A 572 -10.07 -3.49 -6.78
C LEU A 572 -9.66 -2.16 -7.41
N ASN A 573 -10.64 -1.45 -7.99
CA ASN A 573 -10.42 -0.14 -8.59
C ASN A 573 -10.05 0.89 -7.52
N ILE A 574 -9.00 1.67 -7.78
CA ILE A 574 -8.59 2.80 -6.94
C ILE A 574 -9.71 3.84 -6.97
N THR A 575 -10.11 4.29 -5.79
CA THR A 575 -11.33 5.06 -5.56
C THR A 575 -11.13 6.05 -4.44
N ASP A 576 -11.55 7.29 -4.67
CA ASP A 576 -11.78 8.21 -3.57
C ASP A 576 -13.11 7.85 -2.89
N PHE A 577 -13.03 7.51 -1.60
CA PHE A 577 -14.16 7.15 -0.75
C PHE A 577 -14.39 8.25 0.28
N VAL A 578 -15.49 8.99 0.12
CA VAL A 578 -15.94 9.96 1.13
C VAL A 578 -17.02 9.33 2.02
N ASP A 579 -17.98 8.67 1.40
CA ASP A 579 -19.05 7.90 2.04
C ASP A 579 -19.60 6.85 1.06
N ALA A 580 -20.42 5.90 1.52
CA ALA A 580 -20.97 4.84 0.67
C ALA A 580 -21.93 5.31 -0.45
N SER A 581 -22.31 6.58 -0.50
CA SER A 581 -23.07 7.19 -1.60
C SER A 581 -22.20 7.96 -2.60
N THR A 582 -20.95 8.27 -2.23
CA THR A 582 -20.01 9.09 -3.00
C THR A 582 -18.67 8.37 -3.14
N ILE A 583 -18.57 7.51 -4.17
CA ILE A 583 -17.35 6.77 -4.52
C ILE A 583 -16.97 7.11 -5.97
N THR A 584 -15.80 7.72 -6.15
CA THR A 584 -15.31 8.14 -7.47
C THR A 584 -14.07 7.34 -7.87
N PRO A 585 -14.11 6.53 -8.95
CA PRO A 585 -12.93 5.84 -9.45
C PRO A 585 -11.89 6.78 -10.06
N LEU A 586 -10.60 6.46 -9.86
CA LEU A 586 -9.49 7.16 -10.50
C LEU A 586 -9.36 6.71 -11.97
N ASN A 587 -9.41 7.63 -12.93
CA ASN A 587 -9.27 7.29 -14.35
C ASN A 587 -7.79 7.09 -14.71
N TRP A 588 -7.51 6.10 -15.54
CA TRP A 588 -6.15 5.85 -16.07
C TRP A 588 -5.63 7.04 -16.88
N SER A 589 -6.51 7.78 -17.57
CA SER A 589 -6.13 9.00 -18.31
C SER A 589 -5.63 10.15 -17.43
N ASN A 590 -5.68 10.03 -16.10
CA ASN A 590 -5.04 10.97 -15.19
C ASN A 590 -3.59 10.63 -14.86
N LEU A 591 -3.15 9.38 -15.11
CA LEU A 591 -1.76 8.95 -14.98
C LEU A 591 -1.01 9.34 -16.26
N ILE A 592 -0.03 10.22 -16.14
CA ILE A 592 0.74 10.79 -17.26
C ILE A 592 2.12 10.16 -17.39
N ARG A 593 2.68 9.64 -16.30
CA ARG A 593 3.88 8.80 -16.28
C ARG A 593 3.76 7.71 -15.24
N TYR A 594 4.25 6.52 -15.56
CA TYR A 594 4.44 5.42 -14.62
C TYR A 594 5.80 4.72 -14.87
N TYR A 595 6.88 5.38 -14.48
CA TYR A 595 8.21 4.76 -14.45
C TYR A 595 8.30 3.80 -13.30
N LYS A 596 7.90 2.56 -13.59
CA LYS A 596 7.92 1.45 -12.67
C LYS A 596 9.33 0.93 -12.37
N LEU A 597 10.27 1.20 -13.27
CA LEU A 597 11.65 0.70 -13.21
C LEU A 597 11.78 -0.83 -13.33
N ASP A 598 10.74 -1.50 -13.86
CA ASP A 598 10.71 -2.94 -14.21
C ASP A 598 11.31 -3.24 -15.61
N ARG A 599 11.21 -2.28 -16.53
CA ARG A 599 11.44 -2.50 -17.96
C ARG A 599 12.36 -1.44 -18.57
N TYR A 600 13.41 -1.93 -19.23
CA TYR A 600 14.48 -1.15 -19.84
C TYR A 600 14.72 -1.62 -21.27
N ASN A 601 15.03 -0.68 -22.16
CA ASN A 601 15.38 -0.92 -23.56
C ASN A 601 16.58 -0.04 -23.91
N GLY A 602 17.79 -0.57 -23.69
CA GLY A 602 19.00 0.25 -23.56
C GLY A 602 18.85 1.23 -22.40
N ASN A 603 19.22 2.49 -22.62
CA ASN A 603 19.03 3.55 -21.63
C ASN A 603 17.59 4.05 -21.43
N ILE A 604 16.57 3.45 -22.06
CA ILE A 604 15.19 3.95 -21.98
C ILE A 604 14.36 3.17 -20.96
N ILE A 605 13.74 3.90 -20.04
CA ILE A 605 12.71 3.40 -19.11
C ILE A 605 11.31 3.56 -19.75
N ASP A 606 10.55 2.46 -19.81
CA ASP A 606 9.15 2.43 -20.28
C ASP A 606 8.21 3.25 -19.36
N ASP A 607 7.40 4.17 -19.91
CA ASP A 607 6.49 5.01 -19.10
C ASP A 607 5.19 4.30 -18.67
N LEU A 608 4.92 3.12 -19.25
CA LEU A 608 3.81 2.20 -18.98
C LEU A 608 2.39 2.81 -19.01
N THR A 609 2.22 4.07 -19.43
CA THR A 609 0.90 4.67 -19.61
C THR A 609 0.21 4.17 -20.87
N THR A 610 1.00 3.70 -21.85
CA THR A 610 0.54 3.06 -23.09
C THR A 610 0.90 1.56 -23.13
N PRO A 611 0.24 0.74 -23.97
CA PRO A 611 0.57 -0.69 -24.09
C PRO A 611 1.81 -1.02 -24.95
N SER A 612 2.39 -0.03 -25.63
CA SER A 612 3.57 -0.19 -26.47
C SER A 612 4.82 0.24 -25.70
N ILE A 613 5.87 -0.58 -25.75
CA ILE A 613 7.17 -0.29 -25.14
C ILE A 613 7.75 0.98 -25.77
N ASP A 614 8.21 1.90 -24.93
CA ASP A 614 9.00 3.05 -25.34
C ASP A 614 10.40 2.62 -25.84
N ILE A 615 10.71 2.95 -27.10
CA ILE A 615 12.02 2.69 -27.75
C ILE A 615 12.75 3.96 -28.19
N SER A 616 12.17 5.14 -27.92
CA SER A 616 12.74 6.45 -28.28
C SER A 616 12.10 7.61 -27.51
N SER A 617 10.82 7.45 -27.14
CA SER A 617 10.14 8.11 -26.02
C SER A 617 10.59 7.50 -24.68
N GLY A 618 9.97 7.90 -23.56
CA GLY A 618 10.37 7.45 -22.22
C GLY A 618 11.46 8.32 -21.58
N ALA A 619 11.90 7.94 -20.39
CA ALA A 619 13.00 8.60 -19.69
C ALA A 619 14.32 7.92 -20.00
N ARG A 620 15.30 8.68 -20.49
CA ARG A 620 16.66 8.21 -20.74
C ARG A 620 17.48 8.28 -19.46
N ILE A 621 18.10 7.17 -19.09
CA ILE A 621 19.09 7.04 -18.04
C ILE A 621 20.43 7.57 -18.56
N TYR A 622 21.23 8.11 -17.64
CA TYR A 622 22.62 8.50 -17.86
C TYR A 622 23.44 8.01 -16.67
N ASN A 623 24.52 7.29 -16.97
CA ASN A 623 25.58 6.84 -16.05
C ASN A 623 25.13 5.81 -14.98
N SER A 624 23.83 5.55 -14.82
CA SER A 624 23.32 4.68 -13.77
C SER A 624 23.42 3.20 -14.16
N LYS A 625 24.35 2.49 -13.51
CA LYS A 625 24.65 1.07 -13.81
C LYS A 625 23.96 0.07 -12.89
N ILE A 626 23.87 0.38 -11.59
CA ILE A 626 23.33 -0.56 -10.58
C ILE A 626 21.78 -0.64 -10.67
N ILE A 627 21.31 -1.75 -11.25
CA ILE A 627 19.90 -2.15 -11.33
C ILE A 627 19.72 -3.43 -10.51
N ASP A 628 18.96 -3.34 -9.42
CA ASP A 628 18.79 -4.40 -8.44
C ASP A 628 17.38 -5.01 -8.49
N VAL A 629 17.20 -6.20 -7.89
CA VAL A 629 15.86 -6.81 -7.72
C VAL A 629 15.00 -5.97 -6.78
N GLN A 630 13.76 -5.68 -7.22
CA GLN A 630 12.80 -4.87 -6.48
C GLN A 630 12.65 -5.35 -5.03
N SER A 631 12.92 -4.44 -4.09
CA SER A 631 12.74 -4.68 -2.65
C SER A 631 11.92 -3.58 -1.94
N ALA A 632 11.17 -2.74 -2.68
CA ALA A 632 10.16 -1.87 -2.07
C ALA A 632 8.97 -2.71 -1.52
N PRO A 633 8.27 -2.26 -0.46
CA PRO A 633 7.22 -3.06 0.19
C PRO A 633 5.89 -3.02 -0.59
N LEU A 634 5.83 -3.77 -1.69
CA LEU A 634 4.76 -3.76 -2.70
C LEU A 634 4.05 -5.14 -2.86
N PRO A 635 3.64 -5.85 -1.80
CA PRO A 635 3.32 -5.34 -0.46
C PRO A 635 4.34 -5.76 0.62
N TYR A 636 4.11 -5.34 1.87
CA TYR A 636 4.84 -5.91 3.02
C TYR A 636 4.52 -7.40 3.15
N THR A 637 5.51 -8.25 2.88
CA THR A 637 5.31 -9.69 2.76
C THR A 637 6.18 -10.48 3.73
N THR A 638 5.56 -11.40 4.49
CA THR A 638 6.29 -12.23 5.45
C THR A 638 6.91 -13.45 4.78
N VAL A 639 8.10 -13.88 5.21
CA VAL A 639 8.62 -15.19 4.80
C VAL A 639 7.70 -16.33 5.28
N ALA A 640 7.60 -17.44 4.55
CA ALA A 640 6.74 -18.56 4.92
C ALA A 640 7.11 -19.23 6.26
N SER A 641 8.35 -19.04 6.72
CA SER A 641 8.87 -19.49 8.02
C SER A 641 8.64 -18.51 9.17
N ALA A 642 8.00 -17.36 8.93
CA ALA A 642 7.81 -16.31 9.92
C ALA A 642 7.10 -16.83 11.17
N SER A 643 7.60 -16.41 12.33
CA SER A 643 7.14 -16.89 13.64
C SER A 643 7.25 -15.83 14.72
N GLY A 644 6.22 -15.71 15.56
CA GLY A 644 6.22 -14.84 16.74
C GLY A 644 6.06 -13.36 16.40
N ASN A 645 6.84 -12.49 17.04
CA ASN A 645 6.56 -11.05 17.07
C ASN A 645 6.58 -10.39 15.67
N TRP A 646 5.54 -9.62 15.36
CA TRP A 646 5.41 -8.80 14.15
C TRP A 646 6.64 -7.92 13.85
N SER A 647 7.20 -7.28 14.88
CA SER A 647 8.30 -6.32 14.76
C SER A 647 9.69 -6.96 14.66
N ASN A 648 9.78 -8.27 14.41
CA ASN A 648 11.05 -8.93 14.13
C ASN A 648 11.37 -8.82 12.62
N PRO A 649 12.44 -8.11 12.20
CA PRO A 649 12.83 -8.00 10.80
C PRO A 649 12.97 -9.35 10.08
N SER A 650 13.44 -10.40 10.76
CA SER A 650 13.65 -11.72 10.14
C SER A 650 12.36 -12.46 9.75
N ASN A 651 11.19 -11.90 10.07
CA ASN A 651 9.89 -12.43 9.66
C ASN A 651 9.43 -11.87 8.30
N TRP A 652 10.15 -10.91 7.72
CA TRP A 652 9.78 -10.19 6.50
C TRP A 652 10.79 -10.42 5.37
N GLU A 653 10.30 -10.53 4.13
CA GLU A 653 11.14 -10.88 2.97
C GLU A 653 12.32 -9.92 2.76
N HIS A 654 12.12 -8.62 2.96
CA HIS A 654 13.19 -7.60 2.94
C HIS A 654 13.26 -6.79 4.25
N GLY A 655 13.06 -7.44 5.40
CA GLY A 655 12.97 -6.78 6.71
C GLY A 655 14.18 -5.93 7.14
N SER A 656 15.34 -6.09 6.50
CA SER A 656 16.55 -5.27 6.72
C SER A 656 16.44 -3.86 6.11
N VAL A 657 15.64 -3.69 5.06
CA VAL A 657 15.44 -2.42 4.32
C VAL A 657 13.99 -1.94 4.37
N TRP A 658 13.15 -2.58 5.19
CA TRP A 658 11.74 -2.23 5.39
C TRP A 658 11.49 -1.60 6.76
N ASP A 659 10.49 -0.73 6.82
CA ASP A 659 10.12 0.00 8.04
C ASP A 659 9.26 -0.86 8.99
N ILE A 660 9.89 -1.87 9.61
CA ILE A 660 9.24 -2.89 10.46
C ILE A 660 8.94 -2.35 11.87
N HIS A 661 7.97 -1.44 11.95
CA HIS A 661 7.46 -0.87 13.20
C HIS A 661 6.59 -1.84 14.03
N SER A 662 6.23 -1.45 15.26
CA SER A 662 5.20 -2.10 16.08
C SER A 662 3.77 -1.74 15.70
N THR A 663 3.62 -0.81 14.76
CA THR A 663 2.35 -0.42 14.16
C THR A 663 2.66 -0.09 12.70
N PRO A 664 2.09 -0.81 11.71
CA PRO A 664 2.31 -0.48 10.30
C PRO A 664 1.70 0.89 9.95
N PRO A 665 2.17 1.55 8.87
CA PRO A 665 1.55 2.77 8.38
C PRO A 665 0.10 2.48 7.94
N ASN A 666 -0.79 3.47 8.07
CA ASN A 666 -2.23 3.27 7.80
C ASN A 666 -2.50 2.79 6.36
N CYS A 667 -1.66 3.18 5.39
CA CYS A 667 -1.74 2.77 3.99
C CYS A 667 -1.24 1.33 3.72
N ALA A 668 -0.71 0.62 4.72
CA ALA A 668 -0.07 -0.67 4.52
C ALA A 668 -1.01 -1.69 3.85
N ILE A 669 -0.46 -2.39 2.86
CA ILE A 669 -0.95 -3.68 2.39
C ILE A 669 0.02 -4.71 2.96
N VAL A 670 -0.52 -5.73 3.64
CA VAL A 670 0.27 -6.77 4.30
C VAL A 670 -0.15 -8.16 3.81
N HIS A 671 0.84 -8.98 3.42
CA HIS A 671 0.67 -10.38 3.05
C HIS A 671 1.40 -11.30 4.03
N ILE A 672 0.62 -12.06 4.80
CA ILE A 672 1.10 -12.99 5.83
C ILE A 672 1.05 -14.42 5.28
N LYS A 673 2.25 -14.99 5.11
CA LYS A 673 2.52 -16.38 4.70
C LYS A 673 2.84 -17.29 5.90
N GLY A 674 3.34 -16.72 7.01
CA GLY A 674 3.73 -17.44 8.23
C GLY A 674 2.81 -17.22 9.44
N ASN A 675 3.33 -17.32 10.67
CA ASN A 675 2.58 -17.11 11.91
C ASN A 675 3.10 -15.89 12.66
N LEU A 676 2.29 -14.84 12.80
CA LEU A 676 2.66 -13.61 13.49
C LEU A 676 1.81 -13.33 14.74
N GLU A 677 2.44 -12.67 15.70
CA GLU A 677 1.83 -12.18 16.93
C GLU A 677 2.05 -10.68 17.07
N THR A 678 0.98 -9.93 17.37
CA THR A 678 1.05 -8.53 17.79
C THR A 678 0.36 -8.34 19.14
N SER A 679 0.80 -7.33 19.89
CA SER A 679 0.16 -6.87 21.13
C SER A 679 -0.15 -5.36 21.12
N SER A 680 -0.13 -4.77 19.93
CA SER A 680 -0.45 -3.37 19.65
C SER A 680 -1.63 -3.29 18.69
N SER A 681 -2.48 -2.29 18.86
CA SER A 681 -3.49 -1.95 17.85
C SER A 681 -2.81 -1.52 16.54
N MET A 682 -3.35 -1.96 15.41
CA MET A 682 -2.78 -1.75 14.08
C MET A 682 -3.87 -1.41 13.06
N SER A 683 -3.50 -0.66 12.03
CA SER A 683 -4.38 -0.30 10.91
C SER A 683 -3.70 -0.64 9.58
N SER A 684 -4.50 -1.06 8.60
CA SER A 684 -4.05 -1.44 7.26
C SER A 684 -5.12 -1.08 6.24
N VAL A 685 -4.72 -0.82 4.99
CA VAL A 685 -5.62 -0.79 3.84
C VAL A 685 -5.92 -2.21 3.37
N GLY A 686 -4.86 -3.02 3.27
CA GLY A 686 -4.93 -4.40 2.80
C GLY A 686 -4.39 -5.39 3.83
N LEU A 687 -5.09 -6.49 4.04
CA LEU A 687 -4.60 -7.62 4.83
C LEU A 687 -4.93 -8.93 4.11
N ILE A 688 -3.89 -9.70 3.81
CA ILE A 688 -3.95 -10.98 3.09
C ILE A 688 -3.30 -12.04 3.99
N LEU A 689 -4.03 -13.09 4.34
CA LEU A 689 -3.53 -14.23 5.12
C LEU A 689 -3.67 -15.52 4.30
N ASP A 690 -2.55 -16.17 3.99
CA ASP A 690 -2.51 -17.41 3.23
C ASP A 690 -3.02 -18.62 4.03
N SER A 691 -3.46 -19.67 3.33
CA SER A 691 -3.85 -20.94 3.94
C SER A 691 -2.72 -21.54 4.79
N GLY A 692 -2.93 -21.63 6.11
CA GLY A 692 -1.95 -22.13 7.08
C GLY A 692 -1.19 -21.05 7.85
N SER A 693 -1.35 -19.78 7.47
CA SER A 693 -0.88 -18.62 8.24
C SER A 693 -1.78 -18.34 9.45
N THR A 694 -1.24 -17.68 10.47
CA THR A 694 -1.99 -17.19 11.64
C THR A 694 -1.54 -15.77 12.00
N LEU A 695 -2.49 -14.88 12.29
CA LEU A 695 -2.23 -13.60 12.96
C LEU A 695 -2.93 -13.57 14.32
N THR A 696 -2.15 -13.67 15.41
CA THR A 696 -2.66 -13.57 16.78
C THR A 696 -2.56 -12.15 17.30
N VAL A 697 -3.71 -11.58 17.67
CA VAL A 697 -3.85 -10.21 18.19
C VAL A 697 -4.07 -10.26 19.69
N ASN A 698 -3.06 -9.82 20.45
CA ASN A 698 -2.99 -9.90 21.90
C ASN A 698 -3.20 -8.54 22.57
N GLY A 699 -3.30 -8.56 23.90
CA GLY A 699 -3.18 -7.36 24.74
C GLY A 699 -4.37 -6.42 24.66
N ASP A 700 -5.56 -6.94 24.35
CA ASP A 700 -6.80 -6.19 24.16
C ASP A 700 -6.63 -5.11 23.07
N SER A 701 -6.25 -5.53 21.85
CA SER A 701 -5.86 -4.65 20.73
C SER A 701 -6.86 -4.67 19.57
N GLY A 702 -6.94 -3.55 18.85
CA GLY A 702 -7.74 -3.42 17.63
C GLY A 702 -6.94 -3.73 16.38
N LEU A 703 -7.39 -4.69 15.58
CA LEU A 703 -6.93 -4.93 14.21
C LEU A 703 -7.89 -4.21 13.25
N THR A 704 -7.46 -3.13 12.61
CA THR A 704 -8.27 -2.34 11.69
C THR A 704 -7.87 -2.60 10.24
N ASN A 705 -8.84 -2.87 9.38
CA ASN A 705 -8.67 -2.95 7.95
C ASN A 705 -9.63 -1.99 7.25
N SER A 706 -9.13 -1.10 6.39
CA SER A 706 -9.94 -0.02 5.82
C SER A 706 -10.50 -0.28 4.42
N TRP A 707 -10.01 -1.29 3.69
CA TRP A 707 -10.44 -1.51 2.30
C TRP A 707 -10.57 -2.98 1.88
N TYR A 708 -9.58 -3.83 2.17
CA TYR A 708 -9.60 -5.22 1.69
C TYR A 708 -9.00 -6.22 2.68
N LEU A 709 -9.79 -7.25 3.00
CA LEU A 709 -9.38 -8.42 3.78
C LEU A 709 -9.56 -9.70 2.94
N LYS A 710 -8.46 -10.43 2.74
CA LYS A 710 -8.43 -11.79 2.19
C LYS A 710 -7.93 -12.75 3.27
N LEU A 711 -8.81 -13.64 3.72
CA LEU A 711 -8.57 -14.51 4.88
C LEU A 711 -8.68 -15.97 4.46
N ASP A 712 -7.58 -16.58 4.05
CA ASP A 712 -7.46 -18.03 3.85
C ASP A 712 -6.78 -18.74 5.05
N GLY A 713 -6.01 -17.99 5.86
CA GLY A 713 -5.44 -18.42 7.16
C GLY A 713 -6.36 -18.20 8.37
N LYS A 714 -5.77 -18.00 9.55
CA LYS A 714 -6.47 -17.74 10.82
C LYS A 714 -6.17 -16.32 11.35
N ILE A 715 -7.19 -15.56 11.73
CA ILE A 715 -7.05 -14.42 12.67
C ILE A 715 -7.46 -14.92 14.06
N ASP A 716 -6.62 -14.69 15.06
CA ASP A 716 -6.85 -15.15 16.43
C ASP A 716 -6.96 -13.96 17.38
N LEU A 717 -8.15 -13.70 17.92
CA LEU A 717 -8.44 -12.51 18.74
C LEU A 717 -8.45 -12.86 20.24
N GLU A 718 -7.27 -12.79 20.84
CA GLU A 718 -7.03 -13.04 22.26
C GLU A 718 -7.59 -11.93 23.15
N GLY A 719 -8.17 -12.30 24.30
CA GLY A 719 -8.73 -11.36 25.28
C GLY A 719 -9.87 -10.51 24.69
N GLU A 720 -9.83 -9.20 24.90
CA GLU A 720 -10.78 -8.22 24.35
C GLU A 720 -10.42 -7.70 22.96
N SER A 721 -9.45 -8.33 22.27
CA SER A 721 -9.03 -7.91 20.93
C SER A 721 -10.15 -8.04 19.88
N GLN A 722 -10.12 -7.20 18.85
CA GLN A 722 -11.23 -7.03 17.90
C GLN A 722 -10.73 -6.84 16.46
N LEU A 723 -11.52 -7.29 15.48
CA LEU A 723 -11.33 -6.98 14.06
C LEU A 723 -12.35 -5.90 13.65
N ILE A 724 -11.85 -4.72 13.28
CA ILE A 724 -12.63 -3.59 12.80
C ILE A 724 -12.44 -3.52 11.28
N GLN A 725 -13.53 -3.50 10.54
CA GLN A 725 -13.53 -3.21 9.12
C GLN A 725 -14.39 -1.96 8.91
N THR A 726 -13.81 -0.94 8.28
CA THR A 726 -14.49 0.36 8.06
C THR A 726 -15.54 0.26 6.94
N GLU A 727 -16.24 1.36 6.67
CA GLU A 727 -17.35 1.38 5.69
C GLU A 727 -16.96 0.94 4.28
N ASP A 728 -15.76 1.33 3.80
CA ASP A 728 -15.20 0.91 2.49
C ASP A 728 -14.53 -0.49 2.53
N SER A 729 -14.41 -1.12 3.71
CA SER A 729 -13.70 -2.39 3.85
C SER A 729 -14.55 -3.60 3.42
N THR A 730 -14.00 -4.35 2.48
CA THR A 730 -14.56 -5.58 1.94
C THR A 730 -13.83 -6.81 2.47
N LEU A 731 -14.57 -7.92 2.61
CA LEU A 731 -14.00 -9.26 2.87
C LEU A 731 -14.13 -10.04 1.56
N ASP A 732 -13.05 -10.60 1.04
CA ASP A 732 -13.10 -11.40 -0.19
C ASP A 732 -14.07 -12.59 0.00
N PRO A 733 -15.14 -12.72 -0.82
CA PRO A 733 -16.07 -13.84 -0.78
C PRO A 733 -15.40 -15.21 -0.89
N THR A 734 -14.23 -15.31 -1.53
CA THR A 734 -13.45 -16.54 -1.67
C THR A 734 -12.63 -16.92 -0.43
N SER A 735 -12.48 -16.01 0.54
CA SER A 735 -11.78 -16.24 1.82
C SER A 735 -12.24 -17.56 2.47
N ALA A 736 -11.34 -18.52 2.60
CA ALA A 736 -11.62 -19.88 3.07
C ALA A 736 -11.30 -20.11 4.56
N GLY A 737 -10.56 -19.17 5.16
CA GLY A 737 -10.04 -19.21 6.52
C GLY A 737 -11.05 -18.84 7.60
N THR A 738 -10.53 -18.61 8.81
CA THR A 738 -11.36 -18.30 9.99
C THR A 738 -10.83 -17.15 10.83
N LEU A 739 -11.76 -16.51 11.54
CA LEU A 739 -11.49 -15.71 12.70
C LEU A 739 -11.93 -16.51 13.93
N GLU A 740 -11.06 -16.57 14.95
CA GLU A 740 -11.37 -17.06 16.28
C GLU A 740 -11.56 -15.88 17.24
N LYS A 741 -12.57 -15.98 18.09
CA LYS A 741 -12.84 -15.01 19.15
C LYS A 741 -13.38 -15.71 20.40
N ASP A 742 -12.67 -15.47 21.49
CA ASP A 742 -13.12 -15.85 22.83
C ASP A 742 -14.28 -14.96 23.32
N GLN A 743 -15.30 -15.60 23.88
CA GLN A 743 -16.40 -14.93 24.55
C GLN A 743 -16.86 -15.71 25.78
N GLN A 744 -16.97 -15.02 26.91
CA GLN A 744 -17.39 -15.63 28.16
C GLN A 744 -18.92 -15.68 28.28
N GLY A 745 -19.48 -16.34 29.27
CA GLY A 745 -20.87 -16.18 29.66
C GLY A 745 -21.19 -16.83 30.97
N THR A 746 -22.41 -16.68 31.49
CA THR A 746 -22.73 -17.22 32.81
C THR A 746 -22.55 -18.74 32.85
N ALA A 747 -21.91 -19.20 33.91
CA ALA A 747 -21.65 -20.61 34.18
C ALA A 747 -22.88 -21.36 34.70
N ASP A 748 -23.91 -20.64 35.17
CA ASP A 748 -25.10 -21.22 35.80
C ASP A 748 -25.98 -22.04 34.84
N THR A 749 -26.54 -23.15 35.35
CA THR A 749 -27.36 -24.07 34.55
C THR A 749 -28.72 -23.48 34.15
N PHE A 750 -29.26 -22.55 34.94
CA PHE A 750 -30.65 -22.09 34.83
C PHE A 750 -30.80 -20.79 34.04
N THR A 751 -29.75 -19.99 34.02
CA THR A 751 -29.68 -18.65 33.44
C THR A 751 -29.46 -18.67 31.94
N TYR A 752 -30.23 -17.86 31.20
CA TYR A 752 -30.00 -17.64 29.77
C TYR A 752 -28.95 -16.55 29.52
N ASN A 753 -27.96 -16.88 28.69
CA ASN A 753 -27.18 -15.90 27.94
C ASN A 753 -27.92 -15.57 26.64
N TYR A 754 -27.84 -14.31 26.21
CA TYR A 754 -28.40 -13.81 24.95
C TYR A 754 -27.25 -13.49 24.00
N TRP A 755 -27.16 -14.23 22.91
CA TRP A 755 -26.02 -14.28 22.01
C TRP A 755 -26.40 -13.84 20.59
N SER A 756 -25.44 -13.29 19.87
CA SER A 756 -25.33 -13.37 18.41
C SER A 756 -23.93 -13.87 18.06
N SER A 757 -23.64 -14.10 16.78
CA SER A 757 -22.33 -14.61 16.36
C SER A 757 -21.55 -13.55 15.57
N PRO A 758 -20.28 -13.26 15.94
CA PRO A 758 -19.38 -12.37 15.18
C PRO A 758 -18.85 -13.02 13.89
N VAL A 759 -19.06 -14.33 13.76
CA VAL A 759 -18.65 -15.17 12.64
C VAL A 759 -19.89 -15.85 12.04
N GLY A 760 -19.75 -16.34 10.82
CA GLY A 760 -20.72 -17.18 10.15
C GLY A 760 -20.08 -18.48 9.68
N LYS A 761 -20.90 -19.30 9.03
CA LYS A 761 -20.46 -20.58 8.47
C LYS A 761 -19.33 -20.38 7.44
N ARG A 762 -18.26 -21.18 7.58
CA ARG A 762 -17.12 -21.23 6.63
C ARG A 762 -17.62 -21.48 5.19
N ASN A 763 -17.20 -20.63 4.26
CA ASN A 763 -17.64 -20.64 2.86
C ASN A 763 -16.66 -19.83 1.99
N ASN A 764 -16.21 -20.40 0.87
CA ASN A 764 -15.23 -19.82 -0.06
C ASN A 764 -15.88 -19.30 -1.37
N SER A 765 -17.11 -18.81 -1.30
CA SER A 765 -17.83 -18.18 -2.42
C SER A 765 -18.76 -17.03 -1.99
N THR A 766 -19.22 -17.02 -0.74
CA THR A 766 -20.12 -15.99 -0.19
C THR A 766 -19.78 -15.63 1.25
N ASN A 767 -20.08 -14.39 1.65
CA ASN A 767 -19.97 -13.89 3.02
C ASN A 767 -21.34 -13.91 3.73
N ASN A 768 -21.35 -13.65 5.04
CA ASN A 768 -22.55 -13.45 5.86
C ASN A 768 -23.60 -14.58 5.70
N ASN A 769 -23.14 -15.83 5.70
CA ASN A 769 -24.00 -17.00 5.45
C ASN A 769 -24.81 -17.37 6.70
N ASP A 770 -26.09 -17.71 6.49
CA ASP A 770 -26.93 -18.38 7.49
C ASP A 770 -26.20 -19.61 8.06
N PHE A 771 -26.29 -19.78 9.39
CA PHE A 771 -25.53 -20.75 10.17
C PHE A 771 -26.43 -21.54 11.12
N ASN A 772 -25.89 -22.59 11.72
CA ASN A 772 -26.40 -23.17 12.96
C ASN A 772 -25.29 -23.08 14.03
N VAL A 773 -25.64 -23.24 15.31
CA VAL A 773 -24.65 -23.03 16.40
C VAL A 773 -23.44 -23.97 16.33
N THR A 774 -23.54 -25.14 15.67
CA THR A 774 -22.39 -26.04 15.45
C THR A 774 -21.46 -25.59 14.32
N ASP A 775 -21.89 -24.66 13.46
CA ASP A 775 -21.02 -24.05 12.44
C ASP A 775 -20.08 -22.98 13.02
N VAL A 776 -20.35 -22.48 14.25
CA VAL A 776 -19.68 -21.29 14.83
C VAL A 776 -19.07 -21.48 16.21
N PHE A 777 -19.47 -22.46 17.02
CA PHE A 777 -18.80 -22.77 18.30
C PHE A 777 -17.86 -23.98 18.14
N SER A 778 -16.57 -23.81 18.39
CA SER A 778 -15.56 -24.87 18.18
C SER A 778 -15.31 -25.75 19.42
N ASN A 779 -15.46 -25.20 20.63
CA ASN A 779 -15.16 -25.90 21.89
C ASN A 779 -16.38 -26.46 22.65
N VAL A 780 -17.58 -26.44 22.05
CA VAL A 780 -18.85 -26.81 22.68
C VAL A 780 -19.41 -28.13 22.14
N ASN A 781 -19.72 -29.08 23.04
CA ASN A 781 -20.49 -30.27 22.70
C ASN A 781 -22.00 -30.06 22.93
N PHE A 782 -22.82 -30.10 21.88
CA PHE A 782 -24.26 -29.86 22.00
C PHE A 782 -25.05 -31.13 22.36
N LEU A 783 -25.56 -31.16 23.60
CA LEU A 783 -26.30 -32.28 24.18
C LEU A 783 -27.76 -32.28 23.68
N SER A 784 -28.12 -33.26 22.85
CA SER A 784 -29.46 -33.41 22.25
C SER A 784 -30.52 -34.04 23.16
N SER A 785 -30.19 -34.32 24.42
CA SER A 785 -31.11 -34.92 25.40
C SER A 785 -30.86 -34.38 26.81
N GLY A 786 -31.94 -34.20 27.57
CA GLY A 786 -31.90 -33.56 28.88
C GLY A 786 -32.06 -32.04 28.80
N TYR A 787 -31.94 -31.39 29.96
CA TYR A 787 -32.10 -29.93 30.11
C TYR A 787 -30.87 -29.24 30.72
N ASN A 788 -29.91 -30.01 31.25
CA ASN A 788 -28.74 -29.46 31.93
C ASN A 788 -27.52 -29.61 31.02
N GLY A 789 -26.63 -28.62 31.03
CA GLY A 789 -25.30 -28.76 30.43
C GLY A 789 -24.36 -29.64 31.26
N SER A 790 -23.08 -29.60 30.91
CA SER A 790 -21.99 -30.28 31.60
C SER A 790 -20.74 -29.40 31.60
N ALA A 791 -20.11 -29.24 32.75
CA ALA A 791 -18.89 -28.43 32.89
C ALA A 791 -17.64 -29.09 32.28
N SER A 792 -17.56 -30.43 32.27
CA SER A 792 -16.38 -31.15 31.77
C SER A 792 -16.74 -32.57 31.27
N PRO A 793 -16.54 -32.88 29.97
CA PRO A 793 -16.25 -31.94 28.88
C PRO A 793 -17.37 -30.90 28.74
N LEU A 794 -17.05 -29.71 28.20
CA LEU A 794 -17.98 -28.60 28.04
C LEU A 794 -19.16 -29.01 27.15
N GLY A 795 -20.34 -29.08 27.75
CA GLY A 795 -21.56 -29.54 27.13
C GLY A 795 -22.72 -28.57 27.35
N ILE A 796 -23.45 -28.25 26.30
CA ILE A 796 -24.60 -27.33 26.35
C ILE A 796 -25.86 -28.10 25.94
N ALA A 797 -26.92 -28.01 26.75
CA ALA A 797 -28.20 -28.62 26.41
C ALA A 797 -28.87 -27.87 25.24
N ASP A 798 -29.02 -28.53 24.09
CA ASP A 798 -29.55 -27.90 22.88
C ASP A 798 -31.03 -27.48 23.02
N TYR A 799 -31.73 -28.03 24.01
CA TYR A 799 -33.11 -27.70 24.36
C TYR A 799 -33.30 -26.21 24.71
N TRP A 800 -32.25 -25.50 25.12
CA TRP A 800 -32.32 -24.09 25.49
C TRP A 800 -31.87 -23.13 24.39
N ILE A 801 -31.72 -23.62 23.16
CA ILE A 801 -31.36 -22.81 22.00
C ILE A 801 -32.63 -22.42 21.24
N TRP A 802 -33.08 -21.19 21.53
CA TRP A 802 -34.29 -20.57 20.98
C TRP A 802 -33.93 -19.24 20.32
N LYS A 803 -34.76 -18.81 19.37
CA LYS A 803 -34.74 -17.45 18.83
C LYS A 803 -36.14 -16.84 18.85
N PHE A 804 -36.21 -15.52 18.74
CA PHE A 804 -37.46 -14.78 18.62
C PHE A 804 -37.37 -13.90 17.37
N SER A 805 -37.74 -14.44 16.20
CA SER A 805 -37.48 -13.75 14.94
C SER A 805 -38.72 -13.18 14.26
N ASN A 806 -38.93 -11.86 14.43
CA ASN A 806 -40.02 -11.09 13.86
C ASN A 806 -41.40 -11.70 14.24
N ARG A 807 -41.77 -11.60 15.52
CA ARG A 807 -43.03 -12.11 16.09
C ARG A 807 -43.73 -11.03 16.90
N LEU A 808 -45.06 -11.15 17.08
CA LEU A 808 -45.85 -10.16 17.80
C LEU A 808 -45.25 -9.85 19.16
N SER A 809 -45.20 -8.57 19.52
CA SER A 809 -44.68 -8.14 20.82
C SER A 809 -45.51 -8.73 21.97
N ASP A 810 -44.84 -9.03 23.09
CA ASP A 810 -45.39 -9.69 24.28
C ASP A 810 -45.99 -11.11 24.05
N ASP A 811 -45.73 -11.76 22.90
CA ASP A 811 -46.16 -13.14 22.65
C ASP A 811 -45.10 -14.19 23.05
N TYR A 812 -45.07 -14.55 24.34
CA TYR A 812 -44.19 -15.61 24.85
C TYR A 812 -44.41 -16.99 24.17
N ALA A 813 -45.58 -17.26 23.56
CA ALA A 813 -45.81 -18.53 22.87
C ALA A 813 -45.14 -18.58 21.48
N SER A 814 -44.68 -17.45 20.95
CA SER A 814 -44.07 -17.34 19.62
C SER A 814 -42.56 -17.64 19.57
N TRP A 815 -41.90 -17.93 20.69
CA TRP A 815 -40.49 -18.35 20.73
C TRP A 815 -40.23 -19.57 19.84
N GLN A 816 -39.19 -19.51 19.01
CA GLN A 816 -38.87 -20.54 18.02
C GLN A 816 -37.71 -21.42 18.50
N HIS A 817 -38.01 -22.70 18.73
CA HIS A 817 -37.01 -23.70 19.11
C HIS A 817 -36.13 -24.03 17.91
N VAL A 818 -34.83 -23.69 17.97
CA VAL A 818 -33.87 -24.01 16.88
C VAL A 818 -32.97 -25.19 17.21
N ARG A 819 -32.65 -25.44 18.49
CA ARG A 819 -31.67 -26.46 18.91
C ARG A 819 -30.31 -26.24 18.24
N GLN A 820 -29.47 -27.28 18.23
CA GLN A 820 -28.14 -27.23 17.64
C GLN A 820 -28.14 -27.13 16.11
N SER A 821 -29.18 -27.64 15.43
CA SER A 821 -29.21 -27.80 13.96
C SER A 821 -30.18 -26.86 13.23
N GLY A 822 -30.93 -26.02 13.94
CA GLY A 822 -31.83 -25.04 13.34
C GLY A 822 -31.09 -23.82 12.81
N THR A 823 -31.58 -23.28 11.69
CA THR A 823 -30.95 -22.15 11.00
C THR A 823 -31.17 -20.82 11.73
N LEU A 824 -30.08 -20.11 11.93
CA LEU A 824 -29.96 -18.72 12.37
C LEU A 824 -29.43 -17.89 11.19
N LYS A 825 -29.99 -16.69 10.99
CA LYS A 825 -29.44 -15.72 10.05
C LYS A 825 -28.38 -14.88 10.75
N VAL A 826 -27.46 -14.31 9.99
CA VAL A 826 -26.51 -13.33 10.51
C VAL A 826 -27.27 -12.13 11.09
N GLY A 827 -26.89 -11.70 12.30
CA GLY A 827 -27.59 -10.67 13.08
C GLY A 827 -28.81 -11.15 13.87
N GLU A 828 -29.32 -12.37 13.67
CA GLU A 828 -30.32 -12.94 14.59
C GLU A 828 -29.65 -13.25 15.92
N GLY A 829 -30.32 -12.91 17.02
CA GLY A 829 -29.91 -13.34 18.34
C GLY A 829 -30.59 -14.66 18.74
N PHE A 830 -29.94 -15.40 19.63
CA PHE A 830 -30.42 -16.67 20.17
C PHE A 830 -30.07 -16.80 21.66
N THR A 831 -30.82 -17.64 22.37
CA THR A 831 -30.56 -17.95 23.78
C THR A 831 -29.65 -19.16 23.93
N MET A 832 -28.84 -19.20 24.99
CA MET A 832 -28.11 -20.40 25.41
C MET A 832 -27.90 -20.39 26.92
N LYS A 833 -28.16 -21.51 27.61
CA LYS A 833 -27.90 -21.60 29.06
C LYS A 833 -26.48 -22.04 29.36
N GLY A 834 -25.97 -21.65 30.53
CA GLY A 834 -24.66 -22.07 31.01
C GLY A 834 -24.58 -23.58 31.28
N PRO A 835 -23.36 -24.15 31.35
CA PRO A 835 -23.15 -25.59 31.46
C PRO A 835 -23.31 -26.13 32.89
N GLY A 836 -23.48 -25.28 33.90
CA GLY A 836 -23.43 -25.67 35.31
C GLY A 836 -22.01 -25.80 35.87
N SER A 837 -21.07 -25.00 35.37
CA SER A 837 -19.69 -24.94 35.88
C SER A 837 -19.53 -24.04 37.12
N GLY A 838 -20.53 -23.22 37.44
CA GLY A 838 -20.50 -22.26 38.55
C GLY A 838 -21.86 -21.63 38.85
N ALA A 839 -21.86 -20.57 39.65
CA ALA A 839 -23.01 -19.74 39.98
C ALA A 839 -23.31 -18.70 38.88
N ILE A 840 -24.38 -17.92 39.05
CA ILE A 840 -24.83 -16.92 38.05
C ILE A 840 -23.78 -15.86 37.72
N ASN A 841 -22.94 -15.50 38.68
CA ASN A 841 -21.86 -14.51 38.54
C ASN A 841 -20.53 -15.12 38.06
N ASP A 842 -20.43 -16.45 37.98
CA ASP A 842 -19.21 -17.12 37.50
C ASP A 842 -19.23 -17.18 35.97
N GLU A 843 -18.06 -17.07 35.35
CA GLU A 843 -17.89 -17.05 33.91
C GLU A 843 -17.48 -18.42 33.34
N GLN A 844 -17.99 -18.73 32.16
CA GLN A 844 -17.67 -19.86 31.32
C GLN A 844 -17.15 -19.33 29.98
N ASN A 845 -15.94 -19.73 29.57
CA ASN A 845 -15.41 -19.35 28.27
C ASN A 845 -16.00 -20.20 27.12
N TYR A 846 -16.25 -19.58 25.97
CA TYR A 846 -16.69 -20.19 24.73
C TYR A 846 -15.85 -19.65 23.57
N ILE A 847 -15.37 -20.55 22.71
CA ILE A 847 -14.63 -20.18 21.50
C ILE A 847 -15.62 -20.12 20.34
N LEU A 848 -15.73 -18.95 19.71
CA LEU A 848 -16.42 -18.78 18.44
C LEU A 848 -15.40 -18.75 17.31
N GLU A 849 -15.51 -19.66 16.35
CA GLU A 849 -14.56 -19.80 15.23
C GLU A 849 -15.31 -20.03 13.92
N GLY A 850 -15.12 -19.15 12.94
CA GLY A 850 -15.82 -19.21 11.66
C GLY A 850 -15.35 -18.12 10.70
N LYS A 851 -16.06 -17.93 9.59
CA LYS A 851 -15.73 -16.84 8.67
C LYS A 851 -16.27 -15.52 9.25
N PRO A 852 -15.47 -14.45 9.44
CA PRO A 852 -15.97 -13.21 10.04
C PRO A 852 -17.09 -12.59 9.20
N ASN A 853 -18.10 -12.03 9.87
CA ASN A 853 -19.15 -11.28 9.19
C ASN A 853 -18.65 -9.86 8.88
N ASN A 854 -19.02 -9.31 7.72
CA ASN A 854 -18.57 -7.99 7.27
C ASN A 854 -19.60 -7.27 6.39
N GLY A 855 -19.61 -5.94 6.40
CA GLY A 855 -20.47 -5.11 5.56
C GLY A 855 -21.95 -5.22 5.94
N ASN A 856 -22.83 -4.84 5.02
CA ASN A 856 -24.26 -4.68 5.30
C ASN A 856 -24.97 -6.02 5.59
N ILE A 857 -25.65 -6.09 6.74
CA ILE A 857 -26.46 -7.23 7.19
C ILE A 857 -27.87 -6.72 7.50
N ASN A 858 -28.88 -7.30 6.85
CA ASN A 858 -30.24 -6.78 6.83
C ASN A 858 -31.26 -7.83 7.30
N LEU A 859 -32.09 -7.48 8.29
CA LEU A 859 -33.16 -8.33 8.83
C LEU A 859 -34.53 -7.66 8.73
N ASN A 860 -35.50 -8.32 8.11
CA ASN A 860 -36.85 -7.75 7.95
C ASN A 860 -37.71 -7.90 9.21
N ILE A 861 -38.33 -6.82 9.65
CA ILE A 861 -39.24 -6.74 10.81
C ILE A 861 -40.61 -6.19 10.40
N SER A 862 -41.68 -6.63 11.07
CA SER A 862 -43.07 -6.19 10.80
C SER A 862 -43.55 -5.25 11.90
N ALA A 863 -44.38 -4.26 11.58
CA ALA A 863 -44.91 -3.30 12.58
C ALA A 863 -45.55 -4.02 13.79
N GLY A 864 -45.18 -3.62 15.01
CA GLY A 864 -45.68 -4.21 16.26
C GLY A 864 -45.10 -5.59 16.62
N ASN A 865 -44.08 -6.06 15.89
CA ASN A 865 -43.33 -7.26 16.25
C ASN A 865 -42.04 -6.91 17.00
N ASP A 866 -41.63 -7.80 17.89
CA ASP A 866 -40.30 -7.83 18.49
C ASP A 866 -39.37 -8.77 17.70
N TYR A 867 -38.07 -8.49 17.80
CA TYR A 867 -37.01 -9.29 17.20
C TYR A 867 -35.81 -9.34 18.15
N LEU A 868 -35.43 -10.54 18.56
CA LEU A 868 -34.13 -10.78 19.19
C LEU A 868 -33.04 -10.74 18.10
N VAL A 869 -32.23 -9.70 18.12
CA VAL A 869 -31.06 -9.50 17.27
C VAL A 869 -29.80 -9.49 18.15
N GLY A 870 -28.64 -9.21 17.57
CA GLY A 870 -27.43 -8.92 18.35
C GLY A 870 -26.27 -8.53 17.46
N ASN A 871 -25.21 -8.00 18.07
CA ASN A 871 -24.02 -7.54 17.35
C ASN A 871 -23.40 -8.68 16.52
N PRO A 872 -23.43 -8.59 15.17
CA PRO A 872 -22.97 -9.67 14.30
C PRO A 872 -21.49 -9.58 13.92
N TYR A 873 -20.75 -8.57 14.40
CA TYR A 873 -19.37 -8.29 13.97
C TYR A 873 -18.33 -8.71 15.02
N PRO A 874 -17.08 -9.01 14.61
CA PRO A 874 -15.95 -9.28 15.50
C PRO A 874 -15.36 -8.01 16.16
N SER A 875 -16.16 -6.97 16.33
CA SER A 875 -15.85 -5.72 17.03
C SER A 875 -17.07 -5.25 17.82
N ALA A 876 -16.91 -4.33 18.76
CA ALA A 876 -18.05 -3.61 19.31
C ALA A 876 -18.77 -2.80 18.20
N ILE A 877 -20.04 -2.48 18.46
CA ILE A 877 -20.81 -1.52 17.64
C ILE A 877 -21.35 -0.36 18.49
N ASP A 878 -21.44 0.82 17.90
CA ASP A 878 -22.05 1.99 18.50
C ASP A 878 -23.59 1.87 18.47
N ALA A 879 -24.20 1.82 19.66
CA ALA A 879 -25.65 1.74 19.82
C ALA A 879 -26.38 3.01 19.35
N GLU A 880 -25.77 4.19 19.47
CA GLU A 880 -26.37 5.44 18.96
C GLU A 880 -26.40 5.39 17.43
N GLN A 881 -25.30 5.00 16.78
CA GLN A 881 -25.28 4.86 15.31
C GLN A 881 -26.24 3.76 14.84
N PHE A 882 -26.29 2.61 15.52
CA PHE A 882 -27.27 1.57 15.24
C PHE A 882 -28.71 2.05 15.39
N ILE A 883 -29.04 2.84 16.42
CA ILE A 883 -30.38 3.43 16.57
C ILE A 883 -30.67 4.36 15.38
N LEU A 884 -29.76 5.29 15.06
CA LEU A 884 -29.93 6.28 13.99
C LEU A 884 -30.10 5.65 12.60
N ASP A 885 -29.29 4.63 12.24
CA ASP A 885 -29.37 3.92 10.95
C ASP A 885 -30.71 3.18 10.72
N ASN A 886 -31.38 2.86 11.84
CA ASN A 886 -32.65 2.16 11.91
C ASN A 886 -33.85 3.10 12.19
N GLY A 887 -33.58 4.41 12.29
CA GLY A 887 -34.54 5.43 12.67
C GLY A 887 -35.38 6.00 11.55
N ALA A 888 -36.21 6.97 11.93
CA ALA A 888 -37.03 7.72 11.00
C ALA A 888 -36.14 8.56 10.05
N THR A 889 -36.46 8.49 8.76
CA THR A 889 -35.78 9.24 7.70
C THR A 889 -36.75 10.23 7.06
N ILE A 890 -36.24 11.14 6.22
CA ILE A 890 -37.09 12.01 5.38
C ILE A 890 -38.03 11.17 4.48
N ALA A 891 -37.68 9.91 4.19
CA ALA A 891 -38.47 8.99 3.38
C ALA A 891 -39.55 8.19 4.16
N GLY A 892 -39.55 8.20 5.50
CA GLY A 892 -40.55 7.48 6.30
C GLY A 892 -40.17 7.24 7.77
N PRO A 893 -41.11 6.72 8.58
CA PRO A 893 -40.90 6.37 10.00
C PRO A 893 -39.85 5.27 10.20
N GLY A 894 -39.44 5.05 11.46
CA GLY A 894 -38.36 4.13 11.80
C GLY A 894 -38.71 2.65 11.60
N SER A 895 -37.67 1.84 11.35
CA SER A 895 -37.80 0.37 11.36
C SER A 895 -37.91 -0.18 12.78
N THR A 896 -37.37 0.53 13.77
CA THR A 896 -37.47 0.20 15.20
C THR A 896 -37.98 1.39 16.01
N THR A 897 -38.34 1.19 17.27
CA THR A 897 -38.68 2.26 18.22
C THR A 897 -37.46 3.05 18.73
N GLY A 898 -36.24 2.69 18.30
CA GLY A 898 -34.99 3.25 18.81
C GLY A 898 -34.69 2.91 20.28
N THR A 899 -35.40 1.94 20.87
CA THR A 899 -35.09 1.38 22.20
C THR A 899 -34.47 0.00 22.06
N LEU A 900 -33.40 -0.26 22.82
CA LEU A 900 -32.71 -1.55 22.88
C LEU A 900 -32.94 -2.20 24.24
N TYR A 901 -33.45 -3.44 24.25
CA TYR A 901 -33.78 -4.17 25.48
C TYR A 901 -32.89 -5.39 25.66
N PHE A 902 -32.17 -5.44 26.78
CA PHE A 902 -31.21 -6.50 27.08
C PHE A 902 -31.68 -7.28 28.31
N TRP A 903 -31.79 -8.60 28.18
CA TRP A 903 -32.25 -9.46 29.27
C TRP A 903 -31.15 -9.72 30.29
N GLU A 904 -31.46 -9.51 31.57
CA GLU A 904 -30.56 -9.83 32.68
C GLU A 904 -31.28 -10.69 33.72
N HIS A 905 -30.67 -11.82 34.09
CA HIS A 905 -31.13 -12.66 35.20
C HIS A 905 -30.51 -12.21 36.52
N TRP A 906 -31.26 -12.38 37.60
CA TRP A 906 -30.79 -12.22 38.98
C TRP A 906 -31.12 -13.39 39.90
N GLY A 907 -31.75 -14.45 39.36
CA GLY A 907 -31.99 -15.69 40.09
C GLY A 907 -32.95 -16.67 39.40
N GLY A 908 -33.77 -17.33 40.23
CA GLY A 908 -34.82 -18.27 39.82
C GLY A 908 -34.44 -19.74 40.00
N GLY A 909 -33.19 -20.12 39.71
CA GLY A 909 -32.62 -21.44 40.06
C GLY A 909 -33.40 -22.66 39.54
N SER A 910 -34.16 -22.49 38.46
CA SER A 910 -35.14 -23.45 37.95
C SER A 910 -35.17 -23.45 36.43
N HIS A 911 -35.82 -24.45 35.82
CA HIS A 911 -36.12 -24.48 34.39
C HIS A 911 -37.57 -24.09 34.07
N ILE A 912 -38.38 -23.80 35.10
CA ILE A 912 -39.80 -23.48 34.94
C ILE A 912 -39.96 -21.97 34.74
N ALA A 913 -40.64 -21.56 33.67
CA ALA A 913 -40.63 -20.18 33.19
C ALA A 913 -41.15 -19.13 34.19
N ASN A 914 -42.16 -19.49 34.98
CA ASN A 914 -42.75 -18.62 36.01
C ASN A 914 -41.92 -18.56 37.32
N GLU A 915 -40.83 -19.32 37.41
CA GLU A 915 -39.87 -19.29 38.52
C GLU A 915 -38.60 -18.51 38.14
N TYR A 916 -38.44 -18.07 36.88
CA TYR A 916 -37.33 -17.20 36.50
C TYR A 916 -37.43 -15.84 37.18
N GLN A 917 -36.26 -15.30 37.49
CA GLN A 917 -36.06 -14.00 38.09
C GLN A 917 -35.09 -13.21 37.23
N GLY A 918 -35.60 -12.17 36.57
CA GLY A 918 -34.90 -11.36 35.59
C GLY A 918 -35.76 -10.16 35.16
N GLY A 919 -35.17 -9.31 34.32
CA GLY A 919 -35.83 -8.14 33.73
C GLY A 919 -35.05 -7.61 32.54
N TYR A 920 -35.54 -6.53 31.93
CA TYR A 920 -34.87 -5.89 30.80
C TYR A 920 -34.12 -4.63 31.23
N ALA A 921 -32.80 -4.65 31.14
CA ALA A 921 -31.98 -3.45 31.12
C ALA A 921 -32.19 -2.77 29.76
N THR A 922 -32.28 -1.44 29.74
CA THR A 922 -32.82 -0.71 28.57
C THR A 922 -31.88 0.41 28.17
N TYR A 923 -31.64 0.59 26.86
CA TYR A 923 -30.83 1.67 26.29
C TYR A 923 -31.58 2.44 25.18
N SER A 924 -31.23 3.73 25.05
CA SER A 924 -31.79 4.70 24.11
C SER A 924 -30.78 5.84 23.89
N LEU A 925 -31.07 6.78 22.98
CA LEU A 925 -30.27 8.00 22.80
C LEU A 925 -30.20 8.87 24.08
N ALA A 926 -31.15 8.74 25.00
CA ALA A 926 -31.12 9.37 26.32
C ALA A 926 -30.14 8.70 27.30
N GLY A 927 -29.73 7.45 27.05
CA GLY A 927 -28.82 6.64 27.87
C GLY A 927 -29.43 5.30 28.30
N GLY A 928 -28.74 4.58 29.20
CA GLY A 928 -29.18 3.30 29.73
C GLY A 928 -29.80 3.34 31.13
N VAL A 929 -30.62 2.34 31.47
CA VAL A 929 -31.08 1.99 32.85
C VAL A 929 -30.92 0.48 33.11
N PRO A 930 -30.66 0.07 34.36
CA PRO A 930 -30.55 -1.36 34.71
C PRO A 930 -31.91 -2.05 34.71
N ALA A 931 -31.90 -3.38 34.63
CA ALA A 931 -33.10 -4.20 34.88
C ALA A 931 -33.61 -4.01 36.31
N ALA A 932 -34.90 -4.25 36.55
CA ALA A 932 -35.39 -4.40 37.92
C ALA A 932 -34.92 -5.73 38.54
N ALA A 933 -34.54 -5.68 39.81
CA ALA A 933 -33.99 -6.81 40.55
C ALA A 933 -34.50 -6.84 42.00
N ILE A 934 -34.28 -7.95 42.72
CA ILE A 934 -34.45 -7.96 44.18
C ILE A 934 -33.26 -7.26 44.84
N GLY A 935 -33.52 -6.15 45.53
CA GLY A 935 -32.56 -5.41 46.33
C GLY A 935 -33.00 -5.35 47.79
N THR A 936 -32.10 -5.70 48.71
CA THR A 936 -32.24 -5.37 50.13
C THR A 936 -31.51 -4.05 50.41
N ASN A 937 -32.15 -3.18 51.21
CA ASN A 937 -31.63 -1.88 51.64
C ASN A 937 -31.23 -1.86 53.13
N ASP A 938 -30.96 -3.03 53.71
CA ASP A 938 -30.50 -3.21 55.10
C ASP A 938 -29.00 -3.60 55.11
N PRO A 939 -28.12 -2.84 55.80
CA PRO A 939 -26.69 -3.14 55.87
C PRO A 939 -26.33 -4.50 56.49
N ASP A 940 -27.22 -5.10 57.29
CA ASP A 940 -26.93 -6.27 58.11
C ASP A 940 -27.68 -7.56 57.64
N VAL A 941 -28.40 -7.54 56.50
CA VAL A 941 -29.23 -8.69 56.06
C VAL A 941 -28.98 -9.15 54.62
N ALA A 942 -28.44 -10.38 54.52
CA ALA A 942 -28.35 -11.31 53.38
C ALA A 942 -28.50 -10.77 51.95
N SER A 943 -27.43 -10.93 51.18
CA SER A 943 -27.33 -10.66 49.74
C SER A 943 -28.36 -11.41 48.89
N GLY A 944 -29.41 -10.72 48.47
CA GLY A 944 -30.09 -11.02 47.20
C GLY A 944 -29.15 -10.71 46.02
N GLY A 945 -29.32 -11.41 44.90
CA GLY A 945 -28.51 -11.16 43.70
C GLY A 945 -28.80 -9.78 43.12
N THR A 946 -27.84 -8.86 43.22
CA THR A 946 -27.91 -7.52 42.61
C THR A 946 -27.10 -7.46 41.31
N PRO A 947 -27.75 -7.56 40.14
CA PRO A 947 -27.27 -6.86 38.97
C PRO A 947 -27.59 -5.38 39.11
N THR A 948 -26.59 -4.56 38.80
CA THR A 948 -26.70 -3.09 38.73
C THR A 948 -26.22 -2.59 37.37
N LYS A 949 -26.13 -3.48 36.37
CA LYS A 949 -25.46 -3.20 35.11
C LYS A 949 -26.35 -2.32 34.25
N ILE A 950 -25.75 -1.26 33.74
CA ILE A 950 -26.41 -0.30 32.88
C ILE A 950 -25.80 -0.49 31.50
N PRO A 951 -26.59 -0.75 30.43
CA PRO A 951 -26.04 -0.82 29.09
C PRO A 951 -25.38 0.52 28.74
N GLY A 952 -24.14 0.45 28.25
CA GLY A 952 -23.38 1.59 27.75
C GLY A 952 -23.69 1.90 26.28
N ARG A 953 -22.97 2.87 25.73
CA ARG A 953 -23.10 3.27 24.31
C ARG A 953 -22.65 2.18 23.35
N TYR A 954 -21.72 1.33 23.73
CA TYR A 954 -21.14 0.33 22.83
C TYR A 954 -21.64 -1.06 23.18
N ILE A 955 -22.13 -1.78 22.16
CA ILE A 955 -22.65 -3.14 22.29
C ILE A 955 -21.48 -4.11 22.06
N PRO A 956 -21.12 -4.95 23.04
CA PRO A 956 -20.03 -5.91 22.92
C PRO A 956 -20.20 -6.90 21.77
N VAL A 957 -19.09 -7.54 21.39
CA VAL A 957 -19.03 -8.61 20.39
C VAL A 957 -20.04 -9.72 20.75
N GLY A 958 -20.98 -10.05 19.84
CA GLY A 958 -21.93 -11.13 20.07
C GLY A 958 -22.98 -10.92 21.17
N GLN A 959 -23.16 -9.71 21.72
CA GLN A 959 -24.26 -9.42 22.66
C GLN A 959 -25.61 -9.39 21.94
N GLY A 960 -26.55 -10.23 22.40
CA GLY A 960 -27.94 -10.25 21.93
C GLY A 960 -28.84 -9.24 22.65
N PHE A 961 -29.77 -8.62 21.93
CA PHE A 961 -30.75 -7.66 22.45
C PHE A 961 -32.04 -7.66 21.63
N PHE A 962 -33.15 -7.29 22.26
CA PHE A 962 -34.44 -7.11 21.59
C PHE A 962 -34.58 -5.69 21.03
N VAL A 963 -35.19 -5.62 19.85
CA VAL A 963 -35.78 -4.39 19.29
C VAL A 963 -37.25 -4.63 18.96
N THR A 964 -38.05 -3.58 19.10
CA THR A 964 -39.47 -3.55 18.71
C THR A 964 -39.62 -2.71 17.44
N ALA A 965 -40.44 -3.16 16.48
CA ALA A 965 -40.77 -2.41 15.28
C ALA A 965 -41.83 -1.33 15.54
N GLU A 966 -41.46 -0.06 15.33
CA GLU A 966 -42.41 1.04 15.18
C GLU A 966 -43.25 0.83 13.90
N THR A 967 -42.58 0.63 12.76
CA THR A 967 -43.21 0.26 11.50
C THR A 967 -42.54 -0.96 10.85
N GLY A 968 -43.16 -1.51 9.80
CA GLY A 968 -42.57 -2.63 9.07
C GLY A 968 -41.43 -2.16 8.17
N GLY A 969 -40.27 -2.80 8.26
CA GLY A 969 -39.05 -2.33 7.60
C GLY A 969 -37.89 -3.32 7.71
N THR A 970 -36.67 -2.79 7.75
CA THR A 970 -35.43 -3.57 7.76
C THR A 970 -34.51 -3.03 8.84
N ILE A 971 -34.13 -3.92 9.76
CA ILE A 971 -33.06 -3.70 10.73
C ILE A 971 -31.73 -3.82 9.96
N LYS A 972 -30.90 -2.79 10.03
CA LYS A 972 -29.61 -2.66 9.36
C LYS A 972 -28.48 -2.73 10.37
N PHE A 973 -27.55 -3.64 10.12
CA PHE A 973 -26.19 -3.55 10.61
C PHE A 973 -25.27 -3.19 9.44
N ASN A 974 -24.28 -2.33 9.66
CA ASN A 974 -23.28 -1.95 8.65
C ASN A 974 -21.92 -1.71 9.31
N ASN A 975 -20.89 -1.49 8.48
CA ASN A 975 -19.53 -1.26 8.98
C ASN A 975 -19.30 0.11 9.62
N ALA A 976 -20.09 1.15 9.28
CA ALA A 976 -19.99 2.46 9.93
C ALA A 976 -20.42 2.45 11.42
N GLN A 977 -21.16 1.41 11.85
CA GLN A 977 -21.48 1.16 13.25
C GLN A 977 -20.29 0.58 14.05
N ARG A 978 -19.24 0.06 13.40
CA ARG A 978 -18.16 -0.71 14.06
C ARG A 978 -17.13 0.20 14.69
N VAL A 979 -16.72 -0.14 15.91
CA VAL A 979 -15.76 0.65 16.69
C VAL A 979 -14.91 -0.26 17.57
N PHE A 980 -13.66 0.12 17.79
CA PHE A 980 -12.83 -0.54 18.79
C PHE A 980 -13.21 -0.07 20.20
N GLN A 981 -13.88 -0.93 20.96
CA GLN A 981 -14.18 -0.67 22.37
C GLN A 981 -14.22 -1.97 23.17
N ILE A 982 -13.31 -2.10 24.14
CA ILE A 982 -13.27 -3.22 25.09
C ILE A 982 -14.42 -3.16 26.10
N GLU A 983 -14.76 -4.29 26.71
CA GLU A 983 -15.69 -4.35 27.84
C GLU A 983 -15.06 -3.73 29.10
N ASP A 984 -15.42 -2.47 29.40
CA ASP A 984 -14.92 -1.70 30.54
C ASP A 984 -15.94 -1.58 31.69
N GLY A 985 -17.16 -2.10 31.49
CA GLY A 985 -18.25 -2.06 32.47
C GLY A 985 -18.92 -0.68 32.61
N THR A 986 -18.56 0.31 31.79
CA THR A 986 -19.12 1.67 31.83
C THR A 986 -19.66 2.10 30.46
N ASN A 987 -18.84 2.03 29.43
CA ASN A 987 -19.17 2.39 28.05
C ASN A 987 -19.57 1.17 27.23
N SER A 988 -19.03 0.00 27.58
CA SER A 988 -19.36 -1.30 27.00
C SER A 988 -19.44 -2.34 28.13
N SER A 989 -20.53 -3.11 28.17
CA SER A 989 -20.74 -4.16 29.18
C SER A 989 -21.61 -5.25 28.60
N PHE A 990 -21.10 -6.49 28.55
CA PHE A 990 -21.94 -7.63 28.24
C PHE A 990 -22.66 -8.04 29.52
N LEU A 991 -23.99 -8.02 29.49
CA LEU A 991 -24.84 -8.06 30.68
C LEU A 991 -24.84 -9.40 31.44
N LYS A 992 -23.91 -10.31 31.10
CA LYS A 992 -23.57 -11.55 31.82
C LYS A 992 -22.40 -11.38 32.82
N SER A 993 -21.40 -10.54 32.56
CA SER A 993 -20.19 -10.39 33.41
C SER A 993 -20.35 -9.33 34.51
N ASN A 994 -19.57 -9.43 35.59
CA ASN A 994 -19.54 -8.47 36.69
C ASN A 994 -18.11 -7.95 37.00
N THR A 995 -17.17 -8.03 36.04
CA THR A 995 -15.78 -7.59 36.24
C THR A 995 -15.45 -6.30 35.48
N SER A 996 -15.23 -5.20 36.22
CA SER A 996 -14.63 -3.99 35.65
C SER A 996 -13.13 -4.21 35.42
N LYS A 997 -12.72 -4.41 34.17
CA LYS A 997 -11.30 -4.42 33.78
C LYS A 997 -10.74 -2.99 33.89
N THR A 998 -9.53 -2.84 34.44
CA THR A 998 -8.86 -1.54 34.51
C THR A 998 -8.45 -1.08 33.11
N SER A 999 -8.89 0.13 32.73
CA SER A 999 -8.66 0.79 31.43
C SER A 999 -7.26 0.55 30.84
N SER A 1000 -7.20 -0.02 29.64
CA SER A 1000 -5.98 -0.18 28.85
C SER A 1000 -5.53 1.14 28.22
N LYS A 1001 -4.31 1.17 27.67
CA LYS A 1001 -3.67 2.41 27.16
C LYS A 1001 -4.31 3.00 25.89
N ASN A 1002 -5.16 2.24 25.18
CA ASN A 1002 -5.60 2.54 23.82
C ASN A 1002 -7.13 2.73 23.69
N GLN A 1003 -7.83 3.10 24.77
CA GLN A 1003 -9.26 3.48 24.65
C GLN A 1003 -9.42 4.82 23.93
N MET A 1004 -10.47 4.92 23.11
CA MET A 1004 -11.01 6.20 22.63
C MET A 1004 -11.25 7.15 23.82
N PRO A 1005 -10.96 8.46 23.70
CA PRO A 1005 -11.22 9.40 24.78
C PRO A 1005 -12.70 9.38 25.14
N ASN A 1006 -12.98 9.07 26.41
CA ASN A 1006 -14.32 8.83 26.91
C ASN A 1006 -15.22 10.06 26.62
N ILE A 1007 -16.17 9.92 25.67
CA ILE A 1007 -17.08 10.99 25.27
C ILE A 1007 -18.05 11.23 26.42
N LYS A 1008 -17.64 12.10 27.33
CA LYS A 1008 -18.36 12.37 28.56
C LYS A 1008 -19.67 13.09 28.22
N ASP A 1009 -20.77 12.35 28.29
CA ASP A 1009 -22.11 12.89 28.14
C ASP A 1009 -22.31 14.08 29.10
N SER A 1010 -22.55 15.25 28.51
CA SER A 1010 -22.65 16.55 29.16
C SER A 1010 -24.10 16.92 29.50
N ARG A 1011 -25.07 16.12 29.06
CA ARG A 1011 -26.50 16.32 29.32
C ARG A 1011 -26.82 16.12 30.79
N LEU A 1012 -27.84 16.83 31.27
CA LEU A 1012 -28.34 16.66 32.63
C LEU A 1012 -29.14 15.37 32.70
N LYS A 1013 -28.80 14.48 33.64
CA LYS A 1013 -29.54 13.23 33.89
C LYS A 1013 -29.94 13.11 35.36
N LEU A 1014 -31.20 12.76 35.59
CA LEU A 1014 -31.75 12.44 36.90
C LEU A 1014 -32.09 10.96 36.93
N ARG A 1015 -31.45 10.18 37.80
CA ARG A 1015 -31.78 8.76 38.02
C ARG A 1015 -32.58 8.64 39.32
N ILE A 1016 -33.84 8.23 39.20
CA ILE A 1016 -34.78 8.13 40.33
C ILE A 1016 -35.01 6.65 40.66
N GLY A 1017 -34.75 6.26 41.90
CA GLY A 1017 -34.88 4.89 42.37
C GLY A 1017 -36.13 4.64 43.19
N PHE A 1018 -36.61 3.40 43.13
CA PHE A 1018 -37.73 2.90 43.91
C PHE A 1018 -37.34 1.62 44.65
N ASN A 1019 -37.53 1.61 45.96
CA ASN A 1019 -37.41 0.44 46.83
C ASN A 1019 -38.80 0.03 47.30
N SER A 1020 -39.26 -1.13 46.86
CA SER A 1020 -40.62 -1.60 47.13
C SER A 1020 -40.76 -2.48 48.38
N VAL A 1021 -42.00 -2.62 48.87
CA VAL A 1021 -42.34 -3.47 50.01
C VAL A 1021 -42.03 -4.96 49.81
N ASN A 1022 -42.05 -5.47 48.57
CA ASN A 1022 -41.63 -6.83 48.24
C ASN A 1022 -40.16 -6.90 47.76
N THR A 1023 -39.33 -5.94 48.14
CA THR A 1023 -37.87 -5.88 47.88
C THR A 1023 -37.46 -5.81 46.41
N ILE A 1024 -38.36 -5.44 45.50
CA ILE A 1024 -37.98 -5.05 44.12
C ILE A 1024 -37.37 -3.64 44.15
N ARG A 1025 -36.24 -3.52 43.45
CA ARG A 1025 -35.52 -2.30 43.11
C ARG A 1025 -35.78 -1.97 41.63
N ARG A 1026 -36.23 -0.74 41.34
CA ARG A 1026 -36.33 -0.19 39.97
C ARG A 1026 -35.64 1.17 39.92
N GLN A 1027 -35.00 1.49 38.79
CA GLN A 1027 -34.47 2.82 38.49
C GLN A 1027 -35.14 3.35 37.23
N LEU A 1028 -35.42 4.66 37.22
CA LEU A 1028 -35.87 5.42 36.05
C LEU A 1028 -34.83 6.49 35.69
N LEU A 1029 -34.77 6.84 34.41
CA LEU A 1029 -33.91 7.91 33.90
C LEU A 1029 -34.77 9.03 33.29
N LEU A 1030 -34.47 10.27 33.67
CA LEU A 1030 -34.88 11.48 32.96
C LEU A 1030 -33.64 12.20 32.42
N THR A 1031 -33.57 12.45 31.11
CA THR A 1031 -32.46 13.18 30.47
C THR A 1031 -32.96 14.51 29.89
N VAL A 1032 -32.18 15.59 30.03
CA VAL A 1032 -32.46 16.87 29.36
C VAL A 1032 -31.64 16.95 28.09
N ASP A 1033 -32.31 16.99 26.94
CA ASP A 1033 -31.72 17.03 25.60
C ASP A 1033 -32.51 17.99 24.71
N GLN A 1034 -31.82 18.89 24.01
CA GLN A 1034 -32.43 19.89 23.12
C GLN A 1034 -33.24 19.30 21.95
N ASN A 1035 -33.04 18.02 21.63
CA ASN A 1035 -33.74 17.29 20.57
C ASN A 1035 -35.03 16.59 21.06
N ALA A 1036 -35.32 16.62 22.37
CA ALA A 1036 -36.50 15.99 22.97
C ALA A 1036 -37.62 17.01 23.26
N SER A 1037 -38.73 16.55 23.84
CA SER A 1037 -39.92 17.32 24.16
C SER A 1037 -40.58 16.82 25.44
N ASN A 1038 -41.71 17.39 25.86
CA ASN A 1038 -42.50 16.83 26.97
C ASN A 1038 -43.47 15.70 26.51
N GLY A 1039 -43.32 15.24 25.26
CA GLY A 1039 -44.17 14.25 24.60
C GLY A 1039 -43.57 12.84 24.64
N ILE A 1040 -43.74 12.11 23.53
CA ILE A 1040 -43.06 10.84 23.27
C ILE A 1040 -42.12 11.09 22.09
N ASP A 1041 -40.82 11.00 22.33
CA ASP A 1041 -39.76 11.27 21.36
C ASP A 1041 -39.05 9.97 20.94
N TRP A 1042 -39.08 9.71 19.63
CA TRP A 1042 -38.53 8.50 19.02
C TRP A 1042 -37.05 8.33 19.36
N GLY A 1043 -36.64 7.11 19.76
CA GLY A 1043 -35.26 6.79 20.13
C GLY A 1043 -34.75 7.42 21.44
N TYR A 1044 -35.52 8.30 22.07
CA TYR A 1044 -35.19 8.93 23.36
C TYR A 1044 -36.01 8.35 24.52
N ASP A 1045 -37.32 8.16 24.33
CA ASP A 1045 -38.20 7.61 25.36
C ASP A 1045 -38.33 6.09 25.24
N SER A 1046 -38.03 5.37 26.32
CA SER A 1046 -38.05 3.90 26.33
C SER A 1046 -39.27 3.34 27.02
N LYS A 1047 -40.11 2.66 26.26
CA LYS A 1047 -41.35 2.05 26.75
C LYS A 1047 -41.05 0.94 27.77
N TYR A 1048 -41.88 0.88 28.82
CA TYR A 1048 -41.84 -0.18 29.82
C TYR A 1048 -42.43 -1.48 29.26
N ILE A 1049 -41.65 -2.56 29.28
CA ILE A 1049 -42.05 -3.88 28.73
C ILE A 1049 -42.00 -5.03 29.75
N ASP A 1050 -41.38 -4.87 30.92
CA ASP A 1050 -41.17 -5.96 31.89
C ASP A 1050 -41.94 -5.73 33.21
N THR A 1051 -43.06 -6.44 33.39
CA THR A 1051 -43.90 -6.25 34.59
C THR A 1051 -43.40 -7.04 35.80
N GLN A 1052 -42.89 -6.33 36.81
CA GLN A 1052 -42.49 -6.91 38.09
C GLN A 1052 -43.65 -6.94 39.10
N ILE A 1053 -43.42 -7.62 40.24
CA ILE A 1053 -44.45 -7.76 41.30
C ILE A 1053 -44.79 -6.44 42.00
N ASP A 1054 -43.81 -5.54 42.12
CA ASP A 1054 -43.94 -4.14 42.55
C ASP A 1054 -43.06 -3.32 41.58
N ASP A 1055 -43.48 -2.13 41.18
CA ASP A 1055 -42.80 -1.39 40.10
C ASP A 1055 -43.03 0.13 40.11
N MET A 1056 -42.17 0.88 39.42
CA MET A 1056 -42.26 2.33 39.21
C MET A 1056 -41.95 2.68 37.75
N TYR A 1057 -42.69 3.63 37.17
CA TYR A 1057 -42.53 4.06 35.77
C TYR A 1057 -42.95 5.52 35.58
N TRP A 1058 -42.37 6.19 34.59
CA TRP A 1058 -42.88 7.47 34.08
C TRP A 1058 -44.23 7.26 33.40
N LEU A 1059 -45.10 8.26 33.46
CA LEU A 1059 -46.40 8.26 32.79
C LEU A 1059 -46.46 9.37 31.75
N ILE A 1060 -46.34 8.97 30.48
CA ILE A 1060 -46.38 9.86 29.31
C ILE A 1060 -47.59 9.47 28.47
N ASN A 1061 -48.52 10.41 28.24
CA ASN A 1061 -49.76 10.16 27.47
C ASN A 1061 -50.57 8.90 27.90
N ASN A 1062 -50.55 8.59 29.20
CA ASN A 1062 -51.12 7.40 29.84
C ASN A 1062 -50.42 6.05 29.51
N GLU A 1063 -49.30 6.06 28.81
CA GLU A 1063 -48.42 4.89 28.66
C GLU A 1063 -47.26 4.92 29.67
N LYS A 1064 -46.64 3.75 29.89
CA LYS A 1064 -45.61 3.51 30.92
C LYS A 1064 -44.21 3.51 30.29
N TYR A 1065 -43.26 4.23 30.88
CA TYR A 1065 -41.90 4.38 30.38
C TYR A 1065 -40.84 4.18 31.48
N VAL A 1066 -39.67 3.66 31.10
CA VAL A 1066 -38.50 3.48 31.99
C VAL A 1066 -37.42 4.55 31.80
N ILE A 1067 -37.36 5.15 30.61
CA ILE A 1067 -36.52 6.30 30.26
C ILE A 1067 -37.42 7.37 29.66
N GLN A 1068 -37.21 8.62 30.07
CA GLN A 1068 -37.81 9.79 29.46
C GLN A 1068 -36.72 10.82 29.09
N ALA A 1069 -36.90 11.55 28.00
CA ALA A 1069 -36.17 12.78 27.71
C ALA A 1069 -37.11 14.01 27.68
N ILE A 1070 -36.55 15.21 27.91
CA ILE A 1070 -37.24 16.50 27.79
C ILE A 1070 -36.30 17.60 27.29
N ASP A 1071 -36.86 18.66 26.69
CA ASP A 1071 -36.10 19.82 26.19
C ASP A 1071 -35.45 20.64 27.30
N THR A 1072 -36.17 20.89 28.40
CA THR A 1072 -35.67 21.72 29.50
C THR A 1072 -36.37 21.45 30.83
N ILE A 1073 -35.64 21.67 31.93
CA ILE A 1073 -36.20 21.73 33.29
C ILE A 1073 -36.44 23.20 33.65
N THR A 1074 -37.70 23.51 33.96
CA THR A 1074 -38.15 24.79 34.50
C THR A 1074 -38.80 24.58 35.87
N GLU A 1075 -39.06 25.67 36.60
CA GLU A 1075 -39.87 25.59 37.83
C GLU A 1075 -41.30 25.06 37.56
N GLN A 1076 -41.79 25.14 36.32
CA GLN A 1076 -43.12 24.67 35.90
C GLN A 1076 -43.11 23.22 35.38
N THR A 1077 -41.94 22.58 35.25
CA THR A 1077 -41.84 21.21 34.74
C THR A 1077 -42.40 20.22 35.79
N ILE A 1078 -43.33 19.36 35.35
CA ILE A 1078 -43.96 18.30 36.14
C ILE A 1078 -43.79 16.99 35.39
N ILE A 1079 -43.23 15.98 36.03
CA ILE A 1079 -42.97 14.65 35.44
C ILE A 1079 -43.81 13.61 36.19
N PRO A 1080 -44.93 13.12 35.62
CA PRO A 1080 -45.84 12.19 36.29
C PRO A 1080 -45.21 10.81 36.57
N LEU A 1081 -45.47 10.27 37.77
CA LEU A 1081 -44.96 8.96 38.21
C LEU A 1081 -46.12 8.00 38.53
N GLY A 1082 -46.05 6.81 37.97
CA GLY A 1082 -46.91 5.68 38.32
C GLY A 1082 -46.15 4.66 39.17
N VAL A 1083 -46.82 4.10 40.18
CA VAL A 1083 -46.29 3.01 41.02
C VAL A 1083 -47.30 1.88 41.12
N HIS A 1084 -46.84 0.63 41.07
CA HIS A 1084 -47.61 -0.55 41.40
C HIS A 1084 -47.00 -1.27 42.61
N THR A 1085 -47.84 -1.81 43.49
CA THR A 1085 -47.40 -2.80 44.49
C THR A 1085 -48.46 -3.88 44.71
N LYS A 1086 -48.00 -5.13 44.83
CA LYS A 1086 -48.82 -6.30 45.11
C LYS A 1086 -49.20 -6.44 46.58
N LYS A 1087 -48.45 -5.82 47.50
CA LYS A 1087 -48.67 -5.88 48.95
C LYS A 1087 -48.80 -4.46 49.53
N ALA A 1088 -49.58 -4.32 50.60
CA ALA A 1088 -49.58 -3.07 51.37
C ALA A 1088 -48.35 -2.99 52.29
N GLY A 1089 -47.70 -1.82 52.35
CA GLY A 1089 -46.59 -1.55 53.26
C GLY A 1089 -45.66 -0.44 52.79
N LEU A 1090 -44.47 -0.37 53.39
CA LEU A 1090 -43.50 0.71 53.21
C LEU A 1090 -42.80 0.59 51.85
N ASN A 1091 -42.74 1.71 51.13
CA ASN A 1091 -41.96 1.87 49.90
C ASN A 1091 -41.15 3.18 50.01
N SER A 1092 -39.97 3.23 49.40
CA SER A 1092 -39.09 4.42 49.39
C SER A 1092 -38.78 4.87 47.96
N PHE A 1093 -38.77 6.18 47.76
CA PHE A 1093 -38.31 6.87 46.55
C PHE A 1093 -37.01 7.61 46.87
N THR A 1094 -36.03 7.51 45.99
CA THR A 1094 -34.68 8.07 46.21
C THR A 1094 -34.06 8.60 44.91
N ILE A 1095 -32.92 9.27 45.03
CA ILE A 1095 -32.06 9.67 43.91
C ILE A 1095 -30.90 8.68 43.87
N ASP A 1096 -30.73 8.00 42.74
CA ASP A 1096 -29.67 7.02 42.53
C ASP A 1096 -28.36 7.69 42.12
N ASP A 1097 -28.47 8.64 41.18
CA ASP A 1097 -27.36 9.40 40.64
C ASP A 1097 -27.88 10.67 39.93
N LEU A 1098 -27.00 11.67 39.82
CA LEU A 1098 -27.27 12.99 39.25
C LEU A 1098 -26.11 13.42 38.34
N GLN A 1099 -26.20 13.09 37.05
CA GLN A 1099 -25.20 13.48 36.08
C GLN A 1099 -25.43 14.93 35.63
N ASN A 1100 -24.41 15.77 35.75
CA ASN A 1100 -24.40 17.18 35.32
C ASN A 1100 -25.53 18.08 35.89
N ALA A 1101 -26.28 17.63 36.91
CA ALA A 1101 -27.42 18.37 37.46
C ALA A 1101 -26.98 19.48 38.43
N PRO A 1102 -27.22 20.78 38.15
CA PRO A 1102 -26.81 21.88 39.01
C PRO A 1102 -27.40 21.77 40.42
N ASN A 1103 -26.59 22.11 41.44
CA ASN A 1103 -27.02 22.18 42.84
C ASN A 1103 -28.12 23.22 43.10
N THR A 1104 -28.41 24.10 42.14
CA THR A 1104 -29.52 25.06 42.17
C THR A 1104 -30.88 24.44 41.84
N ILE A 1105 -30.91 23.27 41.17
CA ILE A 1105 -32.15 22.57 40.83
C ILE A 1105 -32.56 21.67 42.00
N ASN A 1106 -33.63 22.05 42.71
CA ASN A 1106 -34.28 21.20 43.70
C ASN A 1106 -35.14 20.14 42.99
N ILE A 1107 -35.20 18.93 43.56
CA ILE A 1107 -35.92 17.80 42.97
C ILE A 1107 -36.92 17.32 44.02
N TYR A 1108 -38.19 17.68 43.85
CA TYR A 1108 -39.25 17.33 44.79
C TYR A 1108 -40.09 16.18 44.26
N LEU A 1109 -40.30 15.16 45.08
CA LEU A 1109 -41.45 14.26 44.90
C LEU A 1109 -42.69 14.93 45.50
N HIS A 1110 -43.73 15.10 44.70
CA HIS A 1110 -45.03 15.59 45.14
C HIS A 1110 -45.99 14.42 45.30
N ASP A 1111 -46.41 14.14 46.54
CA ASP A 1111 -47.50 13.22 46.84
C ASP A 1111 -48.81 14.00 46.85
N LYS A 1112 -49.60 13.88 45.78
CA LYS A 1112 -50.88 14.57 45.58
C LYS A 1112 -52.01 14.05 46.46
N GLU A 1113 -51.90 12.85 47.03
CA GLU A 1113 -52.91 12.34 47.98
C GLU A 1113 -52.71 12.98 49.36
N LEU A 1114 -51.44 13.25 49.73
CA LEU A 1114 -51.08 13.88 51.00
C LEU A 1114 -50.85 15.41 50.90
N GLY A 1115 -50.76 15.96 49.69
CA GLY A 1115 -50.46 17.37 49.42
C GLY A 1115 -49.03 17.78 49.83
N MET A 1116 -48.08 16.84 49.83
CA MET A 1116 -46.72 17.05 50.37
C MET A 1116 -45.67 17.09 49.27
N TYR A 1117 -44.76 18.05 49.35
CA TYR A 1117 -43.56 18.16 48.52
C TYR A 1117 -42.33 17.78 49.36
N HIS A 1118 -41.63 16.73 48.96
CA HIS A 1118 -40.41 16.26 49.65
C HIS A 1118 -39.19 16.38 48.73
N ASN A 1119 -38.17 17.13 49.15
CA ASN A 1119 -36.94 17.32 48.36
C ASN A 1119 -36.05 16.07 48.48
N LEU A 1120 -35.98 15.28 47.42
CA LEU A 1120 -35.21 14.03 47.37
C LEU A 1120 -33.69 14.26 47.52
N ARG A 1121 -33.19 15.50 47.31
CA ARG A 1121 -31.79 15.85 47.61
C ARG A 1121 -31.46 15.89 49.11
N ASN A 1122 -32.48 15.97 49.99
CA ASN A 1122 -32.27 16.01 51.44
C ASN A 1122 -32.27 14.61 52.08
N SER A 1123 -33.18 13.75 51.63
CA SER A 1123 -33.30 12.34 52.03
C SER A 1123 -34.25 11.62 51.08
N ASP A 1124 -34.25 10.28 51.13
CA ASP A 1124 -35.34 9.43 50.65
C ASP A 1124 -36.72 9.93 51.12
N TYR A 1125 -37.74 9.67 50.31
CA TYR A 1125 -39.15 9.81 50.67
C TYR A 1125 -39.77 8.43 50.92
N GLU A 1126 -40.18 8.17 52.16
CA GLU A 1126 -40.81 6.93 52.57
C GLU A 1126 -42.32 7.09 52.75
N THR A 1127 -43.11 6.16 52.20
CA THR A 1127 -44.57 6.16 52.39
C THR A 1127 -45.15 4.75 52.42
N ASN A 1128 -46.29 4.57 53.11
CA ASN A 1128 -47.01 3.31 53.06
C ASN A 1128 -48.02 3.35 51.92
N LEU A 1129 -47.90 2.41 50.98
CA LEU A 1129 -48.83 2.22 49.88
C LEU A 1129 -49.79 1.07 50.20
N SER A 1130 -51.03 1.19 49.76
CA SER A 1130 -51.96 0.05 49.66
C SER A 1130 -51.63 -0.78 48.42
N ALA A 1131 -51.97 -2.07 48.45
CA ALA A 1131 -51.85 -2.93 47.27
C ALA A 1131 -52.74 -2.41 46.13
N GLY A 1132 -52.19 -2.27 44.92
CA GLY A 1132 -52.85 -1.69 43.76
C GLY A 1132 -51.91 -0.87 42.87
N GLU A 1133 -52.47 -0.14 41.91
CA GLU A 1133 -51.75 0.88 41.10
C GLU A 1133 -52.08 2.30 41.61
N HIS A 1134 -51.06 3.15 41.65
CA HIS A 1134 -51.08 4.53 42.16
C HIS A 1134 -50.73 5.53 41.04
N LEU A 1135 -51.45 5.46 39.92
CA LEU A 1135 -51.12 6.15 38.66
C LEU A 1135 -51.24 7.69 38.70
N ASN A 1136 -51.95 8.25 39.69
CA ASN A 1136 -52.23 9.69 39.77
C ASN A 1136 -51.74 10.34 41.07
N ARG A 1137 -50.94 9.61 41.88
CA ARG A 1137 -50.52 10.07 43.21
C ARG A 1137 -49.19 10.82 43.19
N PHE A 1138 -48.21 10.34 42.43
CA PHE A 1138 -46.84 10.85 42.47
C PHE A 1138 -46.47 11.63 41.21
N GLU A 1139 -45.56 12.58 41.35
CA GLU A 1139 -44.92 13.32 40.27
C GLU A 1139 -43.61 13.95 40.78
N ILE A 1140 -42.62 14.10 39.91
CA ILE A 1140 -41.42 14.90 40.18
C ILE A 1140 -41.70 16.35 39.76
N THR A 1141 -41.34 17.29 40.61
CA THR A 1141 -41.50 18.74 40.41
C THR A 1141 -40.23 19.48 40.85
N PHE A 1142 -39.99 20.67 40.29
CA PHE A 1142 -38.78 21.45 40.55
C PHE A 1142 -39.04 22.71 41.40
N THR A 1143 -40.29 22.91 41.83
CA THR A 1143 -40.73 23.96 42.76
C THR A 1143 -41.81 23.42 43.70
N THR A 1144 -42.06 24.12 44.81
CA THR A 1144 -43.17 23.84 45.73
C THR A 1144 -44.38 24.76 45.53
N GLN A 1145 -44.31 25.69 44.57
CA GLN A 1145 -45.36 26.68 44.30
C GLN A 1145 -46.22 26.29 43.10
N THR A 1146 -47.51 26.05 43.32
CA THR A 1146 -48.49 25.96 42.23
C THR A 1146 -49.01 27.35 41.85
N LEU A 1147 -49.00 27.67 40.55
CA LEU A 1147 -49.65 28.86 40.01
C LEU A 1147 -51.17 28.64 39.90
N ASN A 1148 -51.87 28.61 41.03
CA ASN A 1148 -53.33 28.72 41.04
C ASN A 1148 -53.88 29.41 42.29
N ASN A 1149 -54.86 30.31 42.09
CA ASN A 1149 -55.45 31.15 43.13
C ASN A 1149 -56.56 30.44 43.93
N GLU A 1150 -56.29 29.22 44.41
CA GLU A 1150 -57.14 28.59 45.44
C GLU A 1150 -56.34 28.38 46.72
N THR A 1151 -56.75 29.09 47.77
CA THR A 1151 -56.26 28.89 49.13
C THR A 1151 -56.64 27.50 49.60
N PHE A 1152 -55.70 26.55 49.53
CA PHE A 1152 -55.82 25.29 50.24
C PHE A 1152 -55.94 25.55 51.74
N GLU A 1153 -57.14 25.31 52.31
CA GLU A 1153 -57.27 25.18 53.75
C GLU A 1153 -56.41 24.00 54.21
N THR A 1154 -55.59 24.21 55.25
CA THR A 1154 -54.73 23.19 55.85
C THR A 1154 -55.53 21.98 56.32
N ALA A 1155 -55.57 20.92 55.49
CA ALA A 1155 -56.07 19.62 55.90
C ALA A 1155 -55.05 18.94 56.83
N ASN A 1156 -55.52 18.38 57.95
CA ASN A 1156 -54.64 17.86 59.00
C ASN A 1156 -53.78 16.66 58.54
N THR A 1157 -52.46 16.88 58.44
CA THR A 1157 -51.44 15.96 57.90
C THR A 1157 -50.99 14.82 58.84
N ILE A 1158 -51.81 14.46 59.85
CA ILE A 1158 -51.54 13.31 60.74
C ILE A 1158 -52.54 12.19 60.44
N GLU A 1159 -52.01 11.08 59.92
CA GLU A 1159 -52.78 9.88 59.61
C GLU A 1159 -52.72 8.88 60.77
N VAL A 1160 -53.81 8.14 60.96
CA VAL A 1160 -53.98 7.20 62.08
C VAL A 1160 -54.75 5.97 61.61
N PHE A 1161 -54.17 4.79 61.81
CA PHE A 1161 -54.88 3.52 61.61
C PHE A 1161 -54.45 2.48 62.66
N TYR A 1162 -55.15 1.34 62.69
CA TYR A 1162 -54.80 0.21 63.54
C TYR A 1162 -54.27 -0.94 62.68
N SER A 1163 -53.06 -1.42 62.98
CA SER A 1163 -52.46 -2.57 62.31
C SER A 1163 -52.85 -3.85 63.04
N ASN A 1164 -53.66 -4.69 62.38
CA ASN A 1164 -54.07 -5.99 62.91
C ASN A 1164 -52.87 -6.97 63.01
N GLU A 1165 -51.85 -6.84 62.15
CA GLU A 1165 -50.64 -7.68 62.20
C GLU A 1165 -49.76 -7.36 63.42
N LYS A 1166 -49.68 -6.08 63.81
CA LYS A 1166 -48.81 -5.62 64.91
C LYS A 1166 -49.51 -5.55 66.28
N GLU A 1167 -50.84 -5.67 66.33
CA GLU A 1167 -51.67 -5.37 67.52
C GLU A 1167 -51.53 -3.90 68.01
N SER A 1168 -51.22 -2.96 67.09
CA SER A 1168 -50.80 -1.59 67.42
C SER A 1168 -51.57 -0.50 66.66
N ILE A 1169 -51.75 0.65 67.31
CA ILE A 1169 -52.12 1.91 66.66
C ILE A 1169 -50.87 2.50 66.01
N ILE A 1170 -51.00 2.87 64.75
CA ILE A 1170 -49.98 3.54 63.96
C ILE A 1170 -50.40 5.00 63.77
N ILE A 1171 -49.49 5.92 64.09
CA ILE A 1171 -49.63 7.36 63.84
C ILE A 1171 -48.49 7.78 62.91
N ASN A 1172 -48.86 8.20 61.70
CA ASN A 1172 -47.93 8.80 60.75
C ASN A 1172 -48.01 10.32 60.90
N ASN A 1173 -46.85 10.94 61.12
CA ASN A 1173 -46.66 12.35 61.45
C ASN A 1173 -45.55 12.95 60.55
N PRO A 1174 -45.74 12.93 59.21
CA PRO A 1174 -44.68 13.27 58.25
C PRO A 1174 -44.11 14.68 58.41
N GLU A 1175 -44.90 15.63 58.94
CA GLU A 1175 -44.43 17.00 59.22
C GLU A 1175 -43.71 17.16 60.59
N PHE A 1176 -43.35 16.07 61.25
CA PHE A 1176 -42.63 16.04 62.55
C PHE A 1176 -43.29 16.88 63.66
N LYS A 1177 -44.62 17.07 63.61
CA LYS A 1177 -45.33 17.89 64.61
C LYS A 1177 -45.15 17.30 66.00
N LEU A 1178 -45.02 18.14 67.01
CA LEU A 1178 -44.98 17.65 68.39
C LEU A 1178 -46.34 17.06 68.78
N ILE A 1179 -46.41 15.72 68.81
CA ILE A 1179 -47.51 15.00 69.44
C ILE A 1179 -47.24 15.02 70.94
N LYS A 1180 -48.13 15.67 71.69
CA LYS A 1180 -48.05 15.83 73.16
C LYS A 1180 -48.67 14.64 73.86
N ALA A 1181 -49.85 14.19 73.41
CA ALA A 1181 -50.55 13.06 74.00
C ALA A 1181 -51.43 12.31 72.99
N VAL A 1182 -51.71 11.04 73.28
CA VAL A 1182 -52.61 10.17 72.51
C VAL A 1182 -53.56 9.48 73.49
N GLU A 1183 -54.86 9.68 73.32
CA GLU A 1183 -55.90 9.19 74.23
C GLU A 1183 -57.01 8.47 73.44
N MET A 1184 -57.34 7.24 73.82
CA MET A 1184 -58.35 6.42 73.15
C MET A 1184 -59.61 6.31 73.99
N PHE A 1185 -60.77 6.50 73.38
CA PHE A 1185 -62.09 6.42 74.00
C PHE A 1185 -62.94 5.29 73.39
N ASN A 1186 -63.78 4.67 74.21
CA ASN A 1186 -64.89 3.85 73.69
C ASN A 1186 -66.05 4.74 73.17
N ILE A 1187 -67.03 4.12 72.49
CA ILE A 1187 -68.21 4.83 71.96
C ILE A 1187 -69.10 5.50 73.04
N LEU A 1188 -68.87 5.22 74.32
CA LEU A 1188 -69.57 5.85 75.46
C LEU A 1188 -68.78 7.05 76.03
N GLY A 1189 -67.66 7.43 75.42
CA GLY A 1189 -66.82 8.55 75.85
C GLY A 1189 -65.93 8.24 77.06
N GLN A 1190 -65.74 6.97 77.41
CA GLN A 1190 -64.83 6.56 78.49
C GLN A 1190 -63.41 6.37 77.93
N SER A 1191 -62.42 7.05 78.53
CA SER A 1191 -61.00 6.90 78.20
C SER A 1191 -60.50 5.50 78.60
N LEU A 1192 -59.81 4.83 77.66
CA LEU A 1192 -59.27 3.48 77.77
C LEU A 1192 -57.77 3.49 78.05
N PHE A 1193 -57.06 4.44 77.44
CA PHE A 1193 -55.70 4.81 77.81
C PHE A 1193 -55.46 6.28 77.42
N ASN A 1194 -54.57 6.94 78.15
CA ASN A 1194 -54.02 8.26 77.81
C ASN A 1194 -52.50 8.18 77.98
N LEU A 1195 -51.77 8.40 76.89
CA LEU A 1195 -50.31 8.38 76.84
C LEU A 1195 -49.81 9.79 76.58
N ASN A 1196 -48.99 10.35 77.49
CA ASN A 1196 -48.23 11.57 77.21
C ASN A 1196 -47.00 11.16 76.39
N THR A 1197 -46.97 11.57 75.13
CA THR A 1197 -46.06 11.03 74.11
C THR A 1197 -44.85 11.93 73.89
N ASN A 1198 -45.03 13.25 73.89
CA ASN A 1198 -44.00 14.28 73.64
C ASN A 1198 -43.00 13.88 72.55
N SER A 1199 -43.52 13.44 71.40
CA SER A 1199 -42.75 12.89 70.28
C SER A 1199 -43.04 13.68 69.01
N SER A 1200 -41.97 14.15 68.38
CA SER A 1200 -41.96 14.72 67.02
C SER A 1200 -41.54 13.70 65.96
N LYS A 1201 -41.41 12.41 66.28
CA LYS A 1201 -41.04 11.38 65.30
C LYS A 1201 -42.06 11.32 64.16
N SER A 1202 -41.57 11.05 62.94
CA SER A 1202 -42.36 10.86 61.73
C SER A 1202 -43.30 9.65 61.79
N HIS A 1203 -42.93 8.63 62.57
CA HIS A 1203 -43.73 7.44 62.82
C HIS A 1203 -43.78 7.14 64.32
N VAL A 1204 -44.97 6.84 64.83
CA VAL A 1204 -45.19 6.49 66.24
C VAL A 1204 -46.12 5.29 66.35
N GLU A 1205 -45.64 4.21 66.97
CA GLU A 1205 -46.39 2.98 67.18
C GLU A 1205 -46.77 2.80 68.66
N TYR A 1206 -48.05 2.53 68.94
CA TYR A 1206 -48.57 2.23 70.28
C TYR A 1206 -49.31 0.89 70.30
N ARG A 1207 -48.67 -0.13 70.89
CA ARG A 1207 -49.27 -1.45 71.08
C ARG A 1207 -50.37 -1.42 72.13
N ILE A 1208 -51.53 -2.01 71.81
CA ILE A 1208 -52.68 -2.09 72.72
C ILE A 1208 -52.61 -3.38 73.55
N PRO A 1209 -52.94 -3.37 74.86
CA PRO A 1209 -53.13 -4.61 75.63
C PRO A 1209 -54.27 -5.47 75.06
N ARG A 1210 -54.05 -6.79 74.97
CA ARG A 1210 -54.96 -7.76 74.32
C ARG A 1210 -56.38 -7.76 74.90
N ASN A 1211 -57.33 -8.12 74.03
CA ASN A 1211 -58.78 -8.34 74.27
C ASN A 1211 -59.68 -7.09 74.25
N ILE A 1212 -59.47 -6.17 73.31
CA ILE A 1212 -60.50 -5.18 72.94
C ILE A 1212 -60.82 -5.28 71.44
N SER A 1213 -62.10 -5.36 71.09
CA SER A 1213 -62.58 -5.30 69.70
C SER A 1213 -63.86 -4.47 69.64
N GLY A 1214 -64.00 -3.68 68.57
CA GLY A 1214 -65.06 -2.69 68.44
C GLY A 1214 -64.64 -1.39 67.74
N ASN A 1215 -65.50 -0.38 67.85
CA ASN A 1215 -65.25 0.97 67.35
C ASN A 1215 -64.72 1.84 68.51
N TYR A 1216 -63.67 2.61 68.26
CA TYR A 1216 -63.05 3.51 69.23
C TYR A 1216 -62.80 4.90 68.60
N ILE A 1217 -62.65 5.92 69.43
CA ILE A 1217 -62.27 7.27 69.01
C ILE A 1217 -60.90 7.55 69.60
N LEU A 1218 -59.90 7.78 68.75
CA LEU A 1218 -58.58 8.21 69.15
C LEU A 1218 -58.48 9.74 69.05
N ASN A 1219 -58.12 10.38 70.15
CA ASN A 1219 -57.77 11.79 70.21
C ASN A 1219 -56.25 11.93 70.30
N ILE A 1220 -55.68 12.72 69.39
CA ILE A 1220 -54.25 13.06 69.36
C ILE A 1220 -54.14 14.54 69.66
N GLU A 1221 -53.43 14.88 70.72
CA GLU A 1221 -53.12 16.25 71.11
C GLU A 1221 -51.74 16.64 70.59
N THR A 1222 -51.69 17.71 69.80
CA THR A 1222 -50.48 18.19 69.12
C THR A 1222 -50.13 19.61 69.56
N GLU A 1223 -49.05 20.18 69.01
CA GLU A 1223 -48.77 21.61 69.15
C GLU A 1223 -49.79 22.53 68.47
N ILE A 1224 -50.40 22.08 67.36
CA ILE A 1224 -51.36 22.87 66.56
C ILE A 1224 -52.83 22.67 66.95
N GLY A 1225 -53.19 21.59 67.65
CA GLY A 1225 -54.57 21.31 68.08
C GLY A 1225 -54.83 19.87 68.49
N LYS A 1226 -56.11 19.54 68.73
CA LYS A 1226 -56.56 18.15 68.97
C LYS A 1226 -57.22 17.57 67.73
N ILE A 1227 -56.77 16.40 67.31
CA ILE A 1227 -57.28 15.65 66.16
C ILE A 1227 -58.04 14.43 66.68
N SER A 1228 -59.28 14.23 66.25
CA SER A 1228 -60.11 13.07 66.61
C SER A 1228 -60.34 12.17 65.39
N LYS A 1229 -59.95 10.89 65.48
CA LYS A 1229 -60.15 9.89 64.41
C LYS A 1229 -60.88 8.67 64.97
N LYS A 1230 -61.82 8.13 64.20
CA LYS A 1230 -62.50 6.88 64.53
C LYS A 1230 -61.67 5.70 64.02
N ILE A 1231 -61.34 4.76 64.89
CA ILE A 1231 -60.62 3.52 64.55
C ILE A 1231 -61.48 2.29 64.84
N VAL A 1232 -61.26 1.22 64.10
CA VAL A 1232 -61.96 -0.06 64.27
C VAL A 1232 -60.92 -1.15 64.54
N ILE A 1233 -61.04 -1.80 65.69
CA ILE A 1233 -60.21 -2.94 66.09
C ILE A 1233 -61.08 -4.19 65.91
N LYS A 1234 -60.61 -5.16 65.13
CA LYS A 1234 -61.35 -6.40 64.82
C LYS A 1234 -61.06 -7.51 65.82
#